data_AF-A0A853U2W9-F1
#
_entry.id   AF-A0A853U2W9-F1
#
_cell.length_a   1.000
_cell.length_b   1.000
_cell.length_c   1.000
_cell.angle_alpha   90.00
_cell.angle_beta   90.00
_cell.angle_gamma   90.00
#
_symmetry.space_group_name_H-M   'P 1'
#
loop_
_entity.id
_entity.type
_entity.pdbx_description
1 polymer ?
#
loop_
_entity_poly.entity_id
_entity_poly.type
_entity_poly.pdbx_seq_one_letter_code
_entity_poly.pdbx_strand_id
1 'polypeptide(L)'
;MRVLAVFAVLAALIANGLAVIPGPTPAQAQTQNIPVSPDKREFNKLNTRQYFPPFEFTVEDDAKLTDLDLSFGGSNWVRGYELIVNGNRLAPKINDSTKAPFKVTHSGLNMAVKKGDKIQITPTFNEPRVTGSVSVALRGTPSGTTPPPTDPDPTPDPTTVTPAAPTAVDPATASQCVEKGYINIPGTQGVDYYIEDQEKSAGQHFFEGTKPATVKVTAKAQPGYRIASGAKTEWSFDMSGEVKNCSGDQPTLPPEGRTFKATGHGFSLQGDPVNSGTPNVFTAKVGEDAKLNYLTVRIKTDATFLDPQHYQLTVDKIEDGVTLQKRNVKIGNGYITMDVVPMKNGKQVDSAVLPKDAVFTFTNNLAQNKNLEVELDAYGTKSADPTDPPIISPPDGAKWVHGRVANPSVPMTCGLRIAVVADLSTSLNYADNANGFEESKKATNAFIDALAGTPAELGIYNFASTAPANNAGSTAGNNPPYISMQTTAGVNQAKRVVDNWAYNENNSATNWQAGLQQVKAGNYDVVYFITDGMPTTSSTIQSKGIGGEFVQASALNDAIDAANELKKQGTRVVPLMVDLTLGGRTSQRPVVTNDLVLKDAKRIGWQADPGQAPGLYYKIRSDHPKAIHANYIGTDTLVNLKMAYDGAGNQTLQVFERLPNGRQETVTSNMSRWTYGTRDVKTMGEDISGTGDTVRITNYSGLAAQMKSIAQDLSKKCNGEVIVKKRIVDENGKVLSDGEPGWEFTLSANGQKVIDPGNGSLVTQWRKVTSWREEDKGTARWGIQSETAQDLTLTETQKEGYSLYQRDGKNAVCQETRDGKTAPLGVQNDGEFGFKVRMNEKDKVLSRVSCVVDNYKAPETQPGKLTFKKAQYVDGKITDMPGLGGATFEIYPAKDGKPDYSAGKPLYTITPGQESIEVKTTGTFFLVETKAPKGLNLLPHPVKFEIAMDQNTKKYTISDGTSNGLITTSGTGEAMILTVADTKSGELPKTGGNGVAWWAAGGMAIAAAGALLMYRRRA
;
A
#
# COMPACT_ATOMS: atom_id res chain seq x y z
N MET A 1 11.52 -75.86 47.92
CA MET A 1 11.33 -75.73 49.39
C MET A 1 11.07 -74.26 49.73
N ARG A 2 10.67 -73.93 50.96
CA ARG A 2 10.13 -72.62 51.38
C ARG A 2 11.09 -71.41 51.25
N VAL A 3 10.50 -70.25 50.92
CA VAL A 3 10.85 -68.85 51.32
C VAL A 3 12.21 -68.27 50.87
N LEU A 4 12.18 -67.12 50.16
CA LEU A 4 12.82 -65.85 50.57
C LEU A 4 12.47 -64.63 49.65
N ALA A 5 12.51 -63.42 50.24
CA ALA A 5 12.84 -62.09 49.69
C ALA A 5 12.14 -61.48 48.42
N VAL A 6 11.25 -60.50 48.68
CA VAL A 6 11.43 -59.02 48.52
C VAL A 6 12.01 -58.42 47.21
N PHE A 7 11.27 -57.42 46.68
CA PHE A 7 11.53 -56.44 45.59
C PHE A 7 11.74 -56.95 44.14
N ALA A 8 11.25 -56.29 43.07
CA ALA A 8 9.93 -55.72 42.74
C ALA A 8 10.00 -55.09 41.32
N VAL A 9 9.24 -55.60 40.33
CA VAL A 9 9.07 -54.99 39.00
C VAL A 9 7.68 -55.30 38.41
N LEU A 10 7.00 -54.25 37.92
CA LEU A 10 5.88 -54.13 36.95
C LEU A 10 4.73 -55.18 36.79
N ALA A 11 3.50 -54.64 36.90
CA ALA A 11 2.42 -54.57 35.89
C ALA A 11 1.55 -55.78 35.46
N ALA A 12 0.23 -55.67 35.70
CA ALA A 12 -0.93 -55.92 34.80
C ALA A 12 -2.23 -55.52 35.58
N LEU A 13 -3.10 -54.59 35.15
CA LEU A 13 -4.17 -54.67 34.11
C LEU A 13 -5.21 -55.79 34.37
N ILE A 14 -6.56 -55.64 34.36
CA ILE A 14 -7.55 -54.54 34.10
C ILE A 14 -8.90 -54.95 34.80
N ALA A 15 -9.89 -54.02 34.86
CA ALA A 15 -11.36 -54.20 35.06
C ALA A 15 -11.91 -54.22 36.51
N ASN A 16 -13.09 -53.67 36.83
CA ASN A 16 -14.01 -52.75 36.12
C ASN A 16 -14.96 -52.10 37.16
N GLY A 17 -15.48 -50.88 36.94
CA GLY A 17 -16.58 -50.32 37.75
C GLY A 17 -16.74 -48.79 37.68
N LEU A 18 -17.95 -48.31 37.38
CA LEU A 18 -18.31 -46.88 37.19
C LEU A 18 -18.76 -46.17 38.48
N ALA A 19 -18.55 -44.85 38.55
CA ALA A 19 -19.23 -43.93 39.47
C ALA A 19 -19.45 -42.54 38.80
N VAL A 20 -20.42 -41.76 39.33
CA VAL A 20 -21.03 -40.58 38.66
C VAL A 20 -20.32 -39.26 38.99
N ILE A 21 -20.37 -38.31 38.05
CA ILE A 21 -19.70 -36.99 38.08
C ILE A 21 -20.67 -35.87 38.54
N PRO A 22 -20.26 -34.94 39.43
CA PRO A 22 -20.93 -33.65 39.64
C PRO A 22 -20.29 -32.49 38.82
N GLY A 23 -21.10 -31.49 38.45
CA GLY A 23 -20.70 -30.39 37.56
C GLY A 23 -19.93 -29.21 38.21
N PRO A 24 -19.46 -28.22 37.42
CA PRO A 24 -18.43 -27.27 37.83
C PRO A 24 -18.93 -25.91 38.34
N THR A 25 -18.08 -25.26 39.15
CA THR A 25 -18.12 -23.83 39.54
C THR A 25 -17.40 -22.94 38.51
N PRO A 26 -17.67 -21.60 38.46
CA PRO A 26 -17.25 -20.75 37.34
C PRO A 26 -15.82 -20.20 37.45
N ALA A 27 -15.17 -19.99 36.30
CA ALA A 27 -13.76 -19.58 36.17
C ALA A 27 -13.50 -18.08 36.38
N GLN A 28 -12.29 -17.73 36.84
CA GLN A 28 -11.77 -16.35 36.85
C GLN A 28 -11.08 -16.02 35.51
N ALA A 29 -11.25 -14.79 35.02
CA ALA A 29 -10.71 -14.36 33.72
C ALA A 29 -9.22 -13.96 33.79
N GLN A 30 -8.42 -14.40 32.81
CA GLN A 30 -6.99 -14.09 32.71
C GLN A 30 -6.70 -12.63 32.37
N THR A 31 -5.72 -12.04 33.05
CA THR A 31 -5.27 -10.65 32.86
C THR A 31 -4.11 -10.56 31.86
N GLN A 32 -4.14 -9.55 30.99
CA GLN A 32 -3.20 -9.33 29.88
C GLN A 32 -2.54 -7.95 30.00
N ASN A 33 -1.40 -7.72 29.33
CA ASN A 33 -0.79 -6.39 29.29
C ASN A 33 -1.64 -5.44 28.42
N ILE A 34 -1.94 -4.23 28.92
CA ILE A 34 -2.68 -3.21 28.18
C ILE A 34 -1.69 -2.15 27.68
N PRO A 35 -1.67 -1.81 26.37
CA PRO A 35 -0.72 -0.86 25.83
C PRO A 35 -0.96 0.58 26.33
N VAL A 36 0.13 1.35 26.45
CA VAL A 36 0.12 2.77 26.80
C VAL A 36 1.08 3.58 25.93
N SER A 37 0.73 4.83 25.62
CA SER A 37 1.53 5.73 24.78
C SER A 37 1.89 7.06 25.47
N PRO A 38 3.19 7.45 25.51
CA PRO A 38 4.33 6.55 25.29
C PRO A 38 4.40 5.50 26.41
N ASP A 39 5.26 4.50 26.25
CA ASP A 39 5.60 3.52 27.29
C ASP A 39 6.56 4.10 28.36
N LYS A 40 7.43 5.04 27.95
CA LYS A 40 8.47 5.66 28.79
C LYS A 40 8.59 7.17 28.55
N ARG A 41 8.92 7.91 29.62
CA ARG A 41 9.29 9.33 29.62
C ARG A 41 10.68 9.48 30.24
N GLU A 42 11.62 10.10 29.53
CA GLU A 42 12.93 10.52 30.06
C GLU A 42 12.92 12.00 30.43
N PHE A 43 13.69 12.40 31.44
CA PHE A 43 13.88 13.79 31.85
C PHE A 43 15.34 14.05 32.25
N ASN A 44 15.86 15.24 31.91
CA ASN A 44 17.27 15.59 32.12
C ASN A 44 17.39 16.96 32.81
N LYS A 45 18.14 17.04 33.92
CA LYS A 45 18.34 18.24 34.75
C LYS A 45 17.03 18.90 35.20
N LEU A 46 15.97 18.11 35.39
CA LEU A 46 14.63 18.54 35.81
C LEU A 46 14.71 19.29 37.14
N ASN A 47 14.21 20.52 37.19
CA ASN A 47 14.21 21.36 38.39
C ASN A 47 13.02 21.00 39.29
N THR A 48 13.30 20.33 40.41
CA THR A 48 12.27 19.79 41.32
C THR A 48 11.66 20.83 42.25
N ARG A 49 12.17 22.07 42.23
CA ARG A 49 11.66 23.21 43.01
C ARG A 49 10.72 24.12 42.23
N GLN A 50 10.49 23.83 40.95
CA GLN A 50 9.47 24.50 40.13
C GLN A 50 8.30 23.53 39.93
N TYR A 51 7.07 24.07 39.88
CA TYR A 51 5.90 23.26 39.57
C TYR A 51 6.02 22.70 38.15
N PHE A 52 6.04 21.37 38.04
CA PHE A 52 6.18 20.63 36.79
C PHE A 52 4.89 19.82 36.56
N PRO A 53 4.32 19.82 35.34
CA PRO A 53 3.14 19.00 35.03
C PRO A 53 3.43 17.49 35.22
N PRO A 54 2.41 16.66 35.48
CA PRO A 54 2.60 15.23 35.62
C PRO A 54 3.21 14.61 34.35
N PHE A 55 3.97 13.53 34.52
CA PHE A 55 4.32 12.66 33.41
C PHE A 55 3.06 11.92 32.96
N GLU A 56 2.56 12.27 31.77
CA GLU A 56 1.33 11.70 31.21
C GLU A 56 1.59 10.53 30.25
N PHE A 57 0.80 9.47 30.44
CA PHE A 57 0.72 8.25 29.65
C PHE A 57 -0.75 8.06 29.24
N THR A 58 -1.01 7.61 28.01
CA THR A 58 -2.37 7.41 27.47
C THR A 58 -2.66 5.92 27.35
N VAL A 59 -3.82 5.45 27.80
CA VAL A 59 -4.26 4.06 27.60
C VAL A 59 -4.65 3.84 26.13
N GLU A 60 -4.15 2.78 25.52
CA GLU A 60 -4.37 2.53 24.09
C GLU A 60 -5.51 1.53 23.79
N ASP A 61 -6.04 0.78 24.76
CA ASP A 61 -7.17 -0.15 24.54
C ASP A 61 -8.16 -0.16 25.71
N ASP A 62 -9.43 -0.48 25.44
CA ASP A 62 -10.50 -0.61 26.44
C ASP A 62 -10.30 -1.87 27.32
N ALA A 63 -10.10 -1.67 28.62
CA ALA A 63 -9.71 -2.75 29.53
C ALA A 63 -10.20 -2.55 30.97
N LYS A 64 -10.24 -3.64 31.73
CA LYS A 64 -10.43 -3.61 33.19
C LYS A 64 -9.10 -3.92 33.88
N LEU A 65 -8.41 -2.88 34.32
CA LEU A 65 -7.11 -2.95 34.98
C LEU A 65 -7.18 -3.72 36.29
N THR A 66 -6.29 -4.68 36.46
CA THR A 66 -6.03 -5.37 37.73
C THR A 66 -4.75 -4.88 38.37
N ASP A 67 -3.73 -4.54 37.58
CA ASP A 67 -2.41 -4.14 38.07
C ASP A 67 -1.82 -2.99 37.25
N LEU A 68 -1.11 -2.08 37.93
CA LEU A 68 -0.31 -1.02 37.30
C LEU A 68 1.12 -1.09 37.85
N ASP A 69 2.07 -1.33 36.97
CA ASP A 69 3.51 -1.32 37.23
C ASP A 69 4.07 0.07 36.91
N LEU A 70 4.69 0.71 37.91
CA LEU A 70 5.34 2.01 37.80
C LEU A 70 6.84 1.86 38.05
N SER A 71 7.69 2.26 37.10
CA SER A 71 9.14 2.19 37.24
C SER A 71 9.79 3.57 37.16
N PHE A 72 10.77 3.82 38.02
CA PHE A 72 11.60 5.03 38.03
C PHE A 72 13.04 4.68 37.66
N GLY A 73 13.58 5.37 36.65
CA GLY A 73 14.96 5.25 36.19
C GLY A 73 15.85 6.41 36.66
N GLY A 74 17.17 6.25 36.52
CA GLY A 74 18.17 7.21 37.01
C GLY A 74 18.79 6.79 38.34
N SER A 75 19.45 7.72 39.04
CA SER A 75 20.23 7.45 40.27
C SER A 75 19.80 8.30 41.49
N ASN A 76 18.80 9.17 41.32
CA ASN A 76 18.34 10.13 42.32
C ASN A 76 17.45 9.46 43.38
N TRP A 77 17.30 10.12 44.54
CA TRP A 77 16.36 9.68 45.58
C TRP A 77 14.95 10.22 45.35
N VAL A 78 13.97 9.31 45.28
CA VAL A 78 12.53 9.61 45.19
C VAL A 78 11.94 9.53 46.59
N ARG A 79 11.32 10.62 47.03
CA ARG A 79 10.67 10.76 48.33
C ARG A 79 9.23 10.25 48.30
N GLY A 80 8.55 10.42 47.17
CA GLY A 80 7.15 10.06 46.99
C GLY A 80 6.72 10.24 45.55
N TYR A 81 5.52 9.81 45.22
CA TYR A 81 4.86 10.20 43.97
C TYR A 81 3.35 10.29 44.17
N GLU A 82 2.73 11.14 43.36
CA GLU A 82 1.29 11.13 43.11
C GLU A 82 1.03 10.30 41.86
N LEU A 83 0.07 9.37 41.92
CA LEU A 83 -0.37 8.58 40.77
C LEU A 83 -1.89 8.75 40.62
N ILE A 84 -2.33 9.18 39.45
CA ILE A 84 -3.74 9.37 39.10
C ILE A 84 -4.03 8.56 37.84
N VAL A 85 -5.08 7.73 37.88
CA VAL A 85 -5.57 6.92 36.76
C VAL A 85 -7.01 7.32 36.47
N ASN A 86 -7.26 7.95 35.32
CA ASN A 86 -8.57 8.51 34.94
C ASN A 86 -9.25 9.29 36.09
N GLY A 87 -8.53 10.27 36.66
CA GLY A 87 -8.98 11.08 37.81
C GLY A 87 -8.91 10.41 39.19
N ASN A 88 -8.77 9.09 39.28
CA ASN A 88 -8.69 8.36 40.56
C ASN A 88 -7.26 8.32 41.10
N ARG A 89 -7.05 8.84 42.32
CA ARG A 89 -5.75 8.88 42.99
C ARG A 89 -5.42 7.55 43.67
N LEU A 90 -4.25 6.99 43.38
CA LEU A 90 -3.70 5.79 44.01
C LEU A 90 -2.62 6.16 45.05
N ALA A 91 -2.64 5.51 46.22
CA ALA A 91 -1.70 5.79 47.30
C ALA A 91 -0.29 5.24 46.99
N PRO A 92 0.79 6.03 47.14
CA PRO A 92 2.14 5.58 46.81
C PRO A 92 2.61 4.42 47.71
N LYS A 93 3.27 3.43 47.11
CA LYS A 93 3.85 2.28 47.83
C LYS A 93 5.37 2.35 47.99
N ILE A 94 5.90 3.55 48.26
CA ILE A 94 7.31 3.78 48.59
C ILE A 94 7.44 4.55 49.89
N ASN A 95 8.62 4.51 50.51
CA ASN A 95 8.97 5.34 51.66
C ASN A 95 9.84 6.54 51.22
N ASP A 96 9.96 7.56 52.08
CA ASP A 96 10.69 8.83 51.86
C ASP A 96 12.18 8.70 51.48
N SER A 97 12.72 7.47 51.42
CA SER A 97 14.12 7.15 51.16
C SER A 97 14.29 6.04 50.11
N THR A 98 13.55 6.10 48.99
CA THR A 98 13.69 5.11 47.91
C THR A 98 14.59 5.63 46.78
N LYS A 99 15.71 4.93 46.48
CA LYS A 99 16.68 5.36 45.46
C LYS A 99 16.42 4.68 44.11
N ALA A 100 16.43 5.45 43.02
CA ALA A 100 16.35 4.93 41.66
C ALA A 100 17.62 4.14 41.24
N PRO A 101 17.51 3.12 40.37
CA PRO A 101 16.28 2.65 39.72
C PRO A 101 15.45 1.69 40.59
N PHE A 102 14.12 1.80 40.53
CA PHE A 102 13.20 0.87 41.22
C PHE A 102 11.86 0.74 40.49
N LYS A 103 11.09 -0.30 40.86
CA LYS A 103 9.76 -0.61 40.31
C LYS A 103 8.75 -0.84 41.44
N VAL A 104 7.50 -0.44 41.23
CA VAL A 104 6.40 -0.51 42.19
C VAL A 104 5.14 -1.03 41.51
N THR A 105 4.49 -2.05 42.08
CA THR A 105 3.27 -2.66 41.52
C THR A 105 2.03 -2.29 42.34
N HIS A 106 1.06 -1.67 41.69
CA HIS A 106 -0.28 -1.40 42.20
C HIS A 106 -1.24 -2.51 41.77
N SER A 107 -1.23 -3.62 42.49
CA SER A 107 -2.16 -4.75 42.29
C SER A 107 -3.54 -4.54 42.90
N GLY A 108 -4.54 -5.22 42.35
CA GLY A 108 -5.91 -5.29 42.86
C GLY A 108 -6.83 -4.14 42.45
N LEU A 109 -6.49 -3.38 41.41
CA LEU A 109 -7.17 -2.13 41.05
C LEU A 109 -8.62 -2.30 40.58
N ASN A 110 -8.92 -3.38 39.86
CA ASN A 110 -10.23 -3.72 39.31
C ASN A 110 -10.95 -2.56 38.57
N MET A 111 -10.17 -1.66 37.96
CA MET A 111 -10.61 -0.35 37.46
C MET A 111 -10.86 -0.42 35.95
N ALA A 112 -12.04 -0.03 35.49
CA ALA A 112 -12.30 0.11 34.06
C ALA A 112 -11.61 1.35 33.49
N VAL A 113 -10.91 1.19 32.37
CA VAL A 113 -10.29 2.26 31.57
C VAL A 113 -10.66 2.10 30.11
N LYS A 114 -10.69 3.21 29.39
CA LYS A 114 -10.95 3.28 27.95
C LYS A 114 -9.73 3.76 27.18
N LYS A 115 -9.67 3.42 25.89
CA LYS A 115 -8.73 4.00 24.94
C LYS A 115 -8.84 5.53 24.97
N GLY A 116 -7.73 6.21 25.28
CA GLY A 116 -7.63 7.65 25.47
C GLY A 116 -7.54 8.12 26.92
N ASP A 117 -7.87 7.27 27.91
CA ASP A 117 -7.77 7.61 29.34
C ASP A 117 -6.32 7.95 29.73
N LYS A 118 -6.16 8.85 30.71
CA LYS A 118 -4.86 9.36 31.15
C LYS A 118 -4.39 8.76 32.46
N ILE A 119 -3.10 8.46 32.50
CA ILE A 119 -2.35 8.11 33.70
C ILE A 119 -1.32 9.21 33.93
N GLN A 120 -1.40 9.86 35.07
CA GLN A 120 -0.60 11.02 35.45
C GLN A 120 0.27 10.66 36.66
N ILE A 121 1.59 10.88 36.55
CA ILE A 121 2.55 10.61 37.63
C ILE A 121 3.35 11.87 37.97
N THR A 122 3.29 12.31 39.22
CA THR A 122 4.04 13.47 39.73
C THR A 122 5.01 13.01 40.82
N PRO A 123 6.29 12.74 40.50
CA PRO A 123 7.29 12.31 41.47
C PRO A 123 7.90 13.48 42.25
N THR A 124 8.12 13.27 43.54
CA THR A 124 8.83 14.18 44.45
C THR A 124 10.20 13.60 44.75
N PHE A 125 11.26 14.38 44.50
CA PHE A 125 12.65 13.96 44.74
C PHE A 125 13.30 14.74 45.90
N ASN A 126 14.36 14.18 46.49
CA ASN A 126 15.13 14.86 47.54
C ASN A 126 16.15 15.88 46.97
N GLU A 127 16.51 15.77 45.69
CA GLU A 127 17.55 16.58 45.03
C GLU A 127 16.92 17.72 44.19
N PRO A 128 17.53 18.92 44.14
CA PRO A 128 16.97 20.09 43.45
C PRO A 128 17.01 20.00 41.92
N ARG A 129 17.86 19.14 41.37
CA ARG A 129 17.95 18.85 39.93
C ARG A 129 18.19 17.36 39.73
N VAL A 130 17.38 16.72 38.88
CA VAL A 130 17.41 15.26 38.68
C VAL A 130 17.40 14.88 37.20
N THR A 131 18.00 13.73 36.88
CA THR A 131 17.97 13.11 35.55
C THR A 131 17.58 11.64 35.69
N GLY A 132 16.64 11.16 34.87
CA GLY A 132 16.08 9.82 35.01
C GLY A 132 14.87 9.59 34.11
N SER A 133 14.10 8.55 34.42
CA SER A 133 12.92 8.13 33.64
C SER A 133 11.72 7.81 34.51
N VAL A 134 10.53 7.84 33.91
CA VAL A 134 9.30 7.19 34.41
C VAL A 134 8.75 6.28 33.31
N SER A 135 8.31 5.07 33.64
CA SER A 135 7.53 4.21 32.72
C SER A 135 6.35 3.55 33.44
N VAL A 136 5.31 3.25 32.67
CA VAL A 136 4.09 2.59 33.13
C VAL A 136 3.85 1.33 32.31
N ALA A 137 3.51 0.22 32.95
CA ALA A 137 2.95 -0.94 32.29
C ALA A 137 1.64 -1.33 32.98
N LEU A 138 0.60 -1.55 32.18
CA LEU A 138 -0.74 -1.88 32.66
C LEU A 138 -1.05 -3.36 32.47
N ARG A 139 -1.82 -3.94 33.39
CA ARG A 139 -2.41 -5.27 33.24
C ARG A 139 -3.88 -5.27 33.57
N GLY A 140 -4.67 -6.00 32.80
CA GLY A 140 -6.13 -6.07 32.94
C GLY A 140 -6.77 -7.00 31.92
N THR A 141 -8.08 -7.18 31.98
CA THR A 141 -8.83 -7.91 30.95
C THR A 141 -9.29 -6.94 29.84
N PRO A 142 -8.96 -7.18 28.56
CA PRO A 142 -9.56 -6.44 27.44
C PRO A 142 -11.09 -6.64 27.41
N SER A 143 -11.84 -5.58 27.16
CA SER A 143 -13.30 -5.64 27.20
C SER A 143 -13.88 -6.20 25.88
N GLY A 144 -13.99 -7.52 25.74
CA GLY A 144 -14.52 -8.11 24.49
C GLY A 144 -14.79 -9.61 24.38
N THR A 145 -14.66 -10.43 25.43
CA THR A 145 -14.84 -11.90 25.31
C THR A 145 -15.71 -12.52 26.41
N THR A 146 -16.66 -13.38 26.00
CA THR A 146 -17.56 -14.13 26.90
C THR A 146 -17.11 -15.61 26.99
N PRO A 147 -16.88 -16.18 28.19
CA PRO A 147 -16.39 -17.56 28.41
C PRO A 147 -17.47 -18.48 29.07
N PRO A 148 -17.17 -19.67 29.66
CA PRO A 148 -16.39 -20.86 29.23
C PRO A 148 -17.24 -22.17 29.43
N PRO A 149 -16.66 -23.41 29.44
CA PRO A 149 -15.86 -23.98 30.55
C PRO A 149 -14.61 -24.79 30.06
N THR A 150 -13.62 -25.23 30.84
CA THR A 150 -13.32 -25.18 32.30
C THR A 150 -11.80 -24.98 32.54
N ASP A 151 -11.21 -25.48 33.65
CA ASP A 151 -9.85 -25.18 34.16
C ASP A 151 -9.20 -26.44 34.84
N PRO A 152 -8.01 -26.40 35.50
CA PRO A 152 -6.60 -26.19 35.07
C PRO A 152 -5.78 -27.51 35.11
N ASP A 153 -4.50 -27.68 34.71
CA ASP A 153 -3.20 -27.02 35.02
C ASP A 153 -2.14 -27.64 34.05
N PRO A 154 -0.91 -27.13 33.77
CA PRO A 154 -0.15 -26.07 34.46
C PRO A 154 0.19 -24.84 33.60
N THR A 155 0.92 -23.89 34.21
CA THR A 155 1.56 -22.75 33.55
C THR A 155 2.20 -23.11 32.21
N PRO A 156 2.00 -22.33 31.13
CA PRO A 156 2.78 -22.48 29.92
C PRO A 156 4.22 -22.06 30.24
N ASP A 157 5.08 -23.07 30.38
CA ASP A 157 6.52 -22.93 30.34
C ASP A 157 6.91 -22.00 29.16
N PRO A 158 7.86 -21.05 29.31
CA PRO A 158 8.33 -20.25 28.17
C PRO A 158 8.66 -21.18 27.02
N THR A 159 8.08 -20.91 25.85
CA THR A 159 8.05 -21.89 24.76
C THR A 159 9.48 -22.26 24.41
N THR A 160 9.79 -23.55 24.61
CA THR A 160 11.17 -24.02 24.57
C THR A 160 11.54 -24.25 23.11
N VAL A 161 12.39 -23.38 22.59
CA VAL A 161 12.82 -23.37 21.19
C VAL A 161 14.22 -23.93 21.06
N THR A 162 14.42 -24.75 20.03
CA THR A 162 15.73 -25.20 19.60
C THR A 162 16.10 -24.38 18.38
N PRO A 163 17.13 -23.51 18.44
CA PRO A 163 17.62 -22.82 17.25
C PRO A 163 17.92 -23.80 16.13
N ALA A 164 17.32 -23.60 14.96
CA ALA A 164 17.76 -24.30 13.76
C ALA A 164 19.22 -23.91 13.47
N ALA A 165 20.02 -24.89 13.04
CA ALA A 165 21.40 -24.63 12.66
C ALA A 165 21.41 -23.77 11.37
N PRO A 166 22.09 -22.61 11.37
CA PRO A 166 22.42 -21.93 10.12
C PRO A 166 23.32 -22.83 9.28
N THR A 167 23.30 -22.63 7.96
CA THR A 167 24.17 -23.34 7.04
C THR A 167 25.06 -22.33 6.32
N ALA A 168 26.34 -22.65 6.16
CA ALA A 168 27.23 -21.91 5.28
C ALA A 168 27.46 -22.71 4.00
N VAL A 169 27.54 -22.01 2.89
CA VAL A 169 27.96 -22.57 1.61
C VAL A 169 29.23 -21.84 1.20
N ASP A 170 30.33 -22.58 1.10
CA ASP A 170 31.63 -22.09 0.68
C ASP A 170 31.88 -22.48 -0.78
N PRO A 171 32.27 -21.55 -1.68
CA PRO A 171 32.56 -21.88 -3.07
C PRO A 171 33.58 -23.01 -3.19
N ALA A 172 34.61 -23.05 -2.35
CA ALA A 172 35.66 -24.07 -2.36
C ALA A 172 35.11 -25.49 -2.26
N THR A 173 34.07 -25.71 -1.43
CA THR A 173 33.57 -27.05 -1.05
C THR A 173 32.14 -27.38 -1.51
N ALA A 174 31.40 -26.41 -2.08
CA ALA A 174 30.03 -26.61 -2.54
C ALA A 174 29.91 -27.62 -3.69
N SER A 175 28.85 -28.44 -3.66
CA SER A 175 28.53 -29.46 -4.69
C SER A 175 27.86 -28.89 -5.95
N GLN A 176 27.43 -27.63 -5.89
CA GLN A 176 26.95 -26.84 -7.02
C GLN A 176 27.75 -25.53 -7.06
N CYS A 177 28.02 -24.98 -8.25
CA CYS A 177 28.84 -23.78 -8.33
C CYS A 177 28.09 -22.57 -7.77
N VAL A 178 28.68 -21.93 -6.76
CA VAL A 178 28.24 -20.66 -6.19
C VAL A 178 29.41 -19.67 -6.25
N GLU A 179 29.16 -18.45 -6.70
CA GLU A 179 30.26 -17.52 -7.00
C GLU A 179 30.91 -16.94 -5.74
N LYS A 180 30.10 -16.69 -4.71
CA LYS A 180 30.51 -16.15 -3.41
C LYS A 180 29.95 -17.01 -2.29
N GLY A 181 30.72 -17.13 -1.21
CA GLY A 181 30.24 -17.79 -0.01
C GLY A 181 29.14 -17.02 0.68
N TYR A 182 28.22 -17.74 1.33
CA TYR A 182 27.13 -17.13 2.10
C TYR A 182 26.73 -17.99 3.28
N ILE A 183 26.13 -17.34 4.28
CA ILE A 183 25.50 -17.96 5.43
C ILE A 183 23.99 -17.80 5.29
N ASN A 184 23.26 -18.91 5.29
CA ASN A 184 21.82 -18.93 5.30
C ASN A 184 21.31 -18.97 6.75
N ILE A 185 20.69 -17.87 7.18
CA ILE A 185 20.08 -17.70 8.49
C ILE A 185 18.63 -18.24 8.44
N PRO A 186 18.27 -19.22 9.28
CA PRO A 186 16.95 -19.83 9.25
C PRO A 186 15.90 -18.95 9.95
N GLY A 187 14.67 -18.97 9.43
CA GLY A 187 13.52 -18.31 10.05
C GLY A 187 12.97 -19.11 11.24
N THR A 188 13.70 -19.16 12.35
CA THR A 188 13.26 -19.87 13.56
C THR A 188 12.38 -18.95 14.41
N GLN A 189 11.10 -19.28 14.55
CA GLN A 189 10.17 -18.54 15.42
C GLN A 189 10.70 -18.50 16.86
N GLY A 190 10.78 -17.30 17.44
CA GLY A 190 11.25 -17.11 18.82
C GLY A 190 12.77 -17.05 18.99
N VAL A 191 13.55 -16.94 17.91
CA VAL A 191 15.02 -16.91 17.95
C VAL A 191 15.59 -15.85 17.00
N ASP A 192 16.41 -14.94 17.55
CA ASP A 192 17.18 -13.95 16.79
C ASP A 192 18.59 -14.49 16.49
N TYR A 193 19.10 -14.23 15.28
CA TYR A 193 20.42 -14.66 14.84
C TYR A 193 21.34 -13.46 14.58
N TYR A 194 22.60 -13.62 14.98
CA TYR A 194 23.63 -12.59 14.89
C TYR A 194 24.84 -13.14 14.14
N ILE A 195 25.36 -12.40 13.16
CA ILE A 195 26.65 -12.65 12.51
C ILE A 195 27.60 -11.54 12.96
N GLU A 196 28.74 -11.89 13.55
CA GLU A 196 29.72 -10.92 14.10
C GLU A 196 29.06 -9.86 15.00
N ASP A 197 28.20 -10.33 15.92
CA ASP A 197 27.39 -9.54 16.86
C ASP A 197 26.37 -8.55 16.25
N GLN A 198 26.22 -8.51 14.92
CA GLN A 198 25.12 -7.80 14.25
C GLN A 198 23.92 -8.73 14.02
N GLU A 199 22.73 -8.28 14.41
CA GLU A 199 21.48 -8.99 14.13
C GLU A 199 21.23 -9.08 12.62
N LYS A 200 20.80 -10.25 12.13
CA LYS A 200 20.52 -10.51 10.71
C LYS A 200 19.18 -11.21 10.55
N SER A 201 18.34 -10.69 9.65
CA SER A 201 17.07 -11.31 9.28
C SER A 201 17.26 -12.69 8.64
N ALA A 202 16.23 -13.54 8.66
CA ALA A 202 16.27 -14.82 7.95
C ALA A 202 16.53 -14.62 6.43
N GLY A 203 17.29 -15.55 5.84
CA GLY A 203 17.72 -15.51 4.43
C GLY A 203 19.23 -15.67 4.23
N GLN A 204 19.69 -15.49 3.00
CA GLN A 204 21.11 -15.58 2.62
C GLN A 204 21.85 -14.26 2.91
N HIS A 205 22.99 -14.35 3.60
CA HIS A 205 23.91 -13.26 3.86
C HIS A 205 25.26 -13.60 3.25
N PHE A 206 25.69 -12.85 2.23
CA PHE A 206 26.94 -13.10 1.53
C PHE A 206 28.15 -12.71 2.39
N PHE A 207 29.19 -13.53 2.32
CA PHE A 207 30.47 -13.25 2.96
C PHE A 207 31.33 -12.40 2.01
N GLU A 208 31.75 -11.21 2.48
CA GLU A 208 32.45 -10.22 1.66
C GLU A 208 33.99 -10.28 1.80
N GLY A 209 34.51 -11.17 2.66
CA GLY A 209 35.95 -11.32 2.89
C GLY A 209 36.67 -12.06 1.76
N THR A 210 37.78 -11.50 1.27
CA THR A 210 38.65 -12.09 0.23
C THR A 210 39.81 -12.95 0.80
N LYS A 211 39.68 -13.38 2.05
CA LYS A 211 40.68 -14.17 2.79
C LYS A 211 39.99 -15.20 3.67
N PRO A 212 40.64 -16.33 4.00
CA PRO A 212 40.11 -17.29 4.93
C PRO A 212 39.78 -16.66 6.30
N ALA A 213 38.56 -16.85 6.79
CA ALA A 213 38.11 -16.36 8.08
C ALA A 213 37.02 -17.27 8.67
N THR A 214 37.06 -17.46 9.99
CA THR A 214 36.02 -18.16 10.74
C THR A 214 34.88 -17.21 11.09
N VAL A 215 33.75 -17.33 10.40
CA VAL A 215 32.57 -16.50 10.67
C VAL A 215 31.74 -17.12 11.79
N LYS A 216 31.49 -16.36 12.85
CA LYS A 216 30.70 -16.80 14.00
C LYS A 216 29.26 -16.33 13.89
N VAL A 217 28.32 -17.28 13.98
CA VAL A 217 26.88 -17.04 14.09
C VAL A 217 26.42 -17.40 15.49
N THR A 218 25.65 -16.52 16.15
CA THR A 218 25.04 -16.81 17.46
C THR A 218 23.52 -16.64 17.42
N ALA A 219 22.81 -17.44 18.21
CA ALA A 219 21.35 -17.46 18.32
C ALA A 219 20.91 -17.13 19.76
N LYS A 220 19.92 -16.25 19.90
CA LYS A 220 19.38 -15.79 21.20
C LYS A 220 17.86 -15.93 21.19
N ALA A 221 17.26 -16.29 22.33
CA ALA A 221 15.81 -16.40 22.43
C ALA A 221 15.15 -15.02 22.43
N GLN A 222 14.10 -14.85 21.63
CA GLN A 222 13.22 -13.69 21.68
C GLN A 222 12.43 -13.69 23.02
N PRO A 223 11.98 -12.53 23.51
CA PRO A 223 11.15 -12.44 24.71
C PRO A 223 9.90 -13.35 24.65
N GLY A 224 9.71 -14.18 25.68
CA GLY A 224 8.62 -15.17 25.75
C GLY A 224 9.05 -16.61 25.40
N TYR A 225 10.22 -16.77 24.79
CA TYR A 225 10.82 -18.07 24.49
C TYR A 225 12.03 -18.34 25.39
N ARG A 226 12.40 -19.62 25.54
CA ARG A 226 13.72 -20.00 26.10
C ARG A 226 14.42 -20.97 25.17
N ILE A 227 15.73 -20.84 25.04
CA ILE A 227 16.53 -21.86 24.35
C ILE A 227 16.46 -23.18 25.13
N ALA A 228 16.25 -24.29 24.43
CA ALA A 228 16.27 -25.62 25.02
C ALA A 228 17.62 -25.91 25.71
N SER A 229 17.58 -26.48 26.92
CA SER A 229 18.80 -26.78 27.69
C SER A 229 19.71 -27.73 26.90
N GLY A 230 20.96 -27.32 26.67
CA GLY A 230 21.93 -28.06 25.85
C GLY A 230 21.80 -27.86 24.33
N ALA A 231 20.86 -27.06 23.83
CA ALA A 231 20.82 -26.70 22.41
C ALA A 231 22.01 -25.81 22.02
N LYS A 232 22.56 -26.06 20.84
CA LYS A 232 23.67 -25.28 20.27
C LYS A 232 23.16 -23.89 19.88
N THR A 233 23.74 -22.85 20.46
CA THR A 233 23.44 -21.44 20.18
C THR A 233 24.54 -20.74 19.39
N GLU A 234 25.68 -21.38 19.14
CA GLU A 234 26.80 -20.79 18.42
C GLU A 234 27.33 -21.76 17.36
N TRP A 235 27.58 -21.26 16.14
CA TRP A 235 28.20 -22.00 15.06
C TRP A 235 29.33 -21.17 14.46
N SER A 236 30.41 -21.85 14.13
CA SER A 236 31.56 -21.26 13.43
C SER A 236 31.66 -21.93 12.07
N PHE A 237 31.81 -21.12 11.02
CA PHE A 237 32.01 -21.59 9.66
C PHE A 237 33.33 -21.03 9.14
N ASP A 238 34.27 -21.92 8.83
CA ASP A 238 35.53 -21.55 8.21
C ASP A 238 35.27 -21.27 6.73
N MET A 239 35.16 -19.98 6.39
CA MET A 239 34.97 -19.51 5.03
C MET A 239 36.35 -19.28 4.41
N SER A 240 36.61 -19.89 3.25
CA SER A 240 37.86 -19.81 2.48
C SER A 240 38.16 -18.40 1.95
N GLY A 241 37.11 -17.59 1.74
CA GLY A 241 37.20 -16.32 1.02
C GLY A 241 37.48 -16.50 -0.48
N GLU A 242 37.45 -17.72 -1.01
CA GLU A 242 37.50 -17.96 -2.46
C GLU A 242 36.25 -17.42 -3.13
N VAL A 243 36.45 -16.74 -4.27
CA VAL A 243 35.39 -16.37 -5.20
C VAL A 243 35.56 -17.24 -6.43
N LYS A 244 34.62 -18.16 -6.68
CA LYS A 244 34.66 -19.00 -7.89
C LYS A 244 33.98 -18.26 -9.02
N ASN A 245 34.64 -18.14 -10.16
CA ASN A 245 33.94 -17.77 -11.38
C ASN A 245 33.17 -19.00 -11.87
N CYS A 246 31.84 -19.00 -11.73
CA CYS A 246 31.00 -20.11 -12.20
C CYS A 246 30.81 -20.14 -13.73
N SER A 247 31.49 -19.26 -14.46
CA SER A 247 31.56 -19.22 -15.93
C SER A 247 32.58 -20.24 -16.49
N GLY A 248 32.42 -21.53 -16.15
CA GLY A 248 33.20 -22.62 -16.72
C GLY A 248 32.78 -23.99 -16.17
N ASP A 249 32.32 -24.97 -16.96
CA ASP A 249 32.14 -25.00 -18.41
C ASP A 249 30.66 -24.85 -18.81
N GLN A 250 30.34 -23.76 -19.51
CA GLN A 250 29.18 -23.69 -20.40
C GLN A 250 29.67 -23.28 -21.80
N PRO A 251 29.20 -23.96 -22.87
CA PRO A 251 29.60 -23.59 -24.22
C PRO A 251 29.23 -22.13 -24.51
N THR A 252 30.16 -21.40 -25.12
CA THR A 252 29.88 -20.10 -25.75
C THR A 252 28.94 -20.31 -26.94
N LEU A 253 27.63 -20.37 -26.66
CA LEU A 253 26.60 -20.26 -27.69
C LEU A 253 26.70 -18.85 -28.32
N PRO A 254 26.65 -18.72 -29.66
CA PRO A 254 26.66 -17.42 -30.31
C PRO A 254 25.53 -16.52 -29.79
N PRO A 255 25.71 -15.18 -29.77
CA PRO A 255 24.68 -14.24 -29.37
C PRO A 255 23.50 -14.12 -30.36
N GLU A 256 23.48 -14.93 -31.42
CA GLU A 256 22.42 -14.97 -32.42
C GLU A 256 21.07 -15.36 -31.80
N GLY A 257 20.02 -14.58 -32.08
CA GLY A 257 18.67 -14.85 -31.57
C GLY A 257 18.34 -14.26 -30.18
N ARG A 258 19.23 -13.44 -29.61
CA ARG A 258 19.00 -12.77 -28.32
C ARG A 258 18.68 -11.29 -28.49
N THR A 259 17.61 -10.83 -27.85
CA THR A 259 17.19 -9.42 -27.89
C THR A 259 16.73 -8.94 -26.53
N PHE A 260 16.98 -7.65 -26.26
CA PHE A 260 16.48 -6.98 -25.08
C PHE A 260 15.88 -5.64 -25.46
N LYS A 261 14.72 -5.33 -24.87
CA LYS A 261 14.03 -4.06 -25.00
C LYS A 261 13.62 -3.62 -23.61
N ALA A 262 13.93 -2.38 -23.25
CA ALA A 262 13.42 -1.75 -22.04
C ALA A 262 12.59 -0.52 -22.41
N THR A 263 11.41 -0.38 -21.81
CA THR A 263 10.52 0.76 -22.02
C THR A 263 10.14 1.36 -20.67
N GLY A 264 10.33 2.67 -20.54
CA GLY A 264 9.79 3.42 -19.40
C GLY A 264 8.46 4.05 -19.77
N HIS A 265 7.41 3.73 -19.02
CA HIS A 265 6.07 4.28 -19.19
C HIS A 265 5.88 5.39 -18.15
N GLY A 266 6.11 6.63 -18.56
CA GLY A 266 6.02 7.83 -17.72
C GLY A 266 7.36 8.43 -17.27
N PHE A 267 8.48 7.78 -17.58
CA PHE A 267 9.86 8.25 -17.40
C PHE A 267 10.80 7.55 -18.40
N SER A 268 12.01 8.06 -18.59
CA SER A 268 13.01 7.48 -19.50
C SER A 268 13.73 6.26 -18.91
N LEU A 269 13.65 5.13 -19.62
CA LEU A 269 14.41 3.90 -19.35
C LEU A 269 15.07 3.44 -20.65
N GLN A 270 16.38 3.22 -20.62
CA GLN A 270 17.18 2.83 -21.77
C GLN A 270 17.80 1.45 -21.55
N GLY A 271 17.47 0.48 -22.40
CA GLY A 271 18.12 -0.84 -22.39
C GLY A 271 19.51 -0.78 -23.04
N ASP A 272 20.49 -1.43 -22.41
CA ASP A 272 21.81 -1.60 -22.99
C ASP A 272 21.79 -2.66 -24.12
N PRO A 273 22.67 -2.56 -25.14
CA PRO A 273 22.84 -3.60 -26.14
C PRO A 273 23.25 -4.94 -25.51
N VAL A 274 22.78 -6.06 -26.09
CA VAL A 274 23.09 -7.40 -25.60
C VAL A 274 24.61 -7.65 -25.61
N ASN A 275 25.19 -7.84 -24.42
CA ASN A 275 26.63 -8.04 -24.27
C ASN A 275 27.02 -9.50 -24.60
N SER A 276 27.86 -9.67 -25.62
CA SER A 276 28.33 -11.01 -26.06
C SER A 276 29.20 -11.74 -25.04
N GLY A 277 29.82 -11.03 -24.09
CA GLY A 277 30.57 -11.64 -22.97
C GLY A 277 29.68 -12.12 -21.83
N THR A 278 28.45 -11.59 -21.70
CA THR A 278 27.48 -11.97 -20.66
C THR A 278 26.07 -12.12 -21.27
N PRO A 279 25.87 -13.03 -22.24
CA PRO A 279 24.66 -13.03 -23.08
C PRO A 279 23.35 -13.35 -22.33
N ASN A 280 23.44 -13.82 -21.08
CA ASN A 280 22.33 -14.11 -20.18
C ASN A 280 21.97 -12.94 -19.23
N VAL A 281 22.71 -11.84 -19.26
CA VAL A 281 22.51 -10.67 -18.39
C VAL A 281 22.14 -9.48 -19.26
N PHE A 282 21.07 -8.79 -18.89
CA PHE A 282 20.55 -7.63 -19.62
C PHE A 282 20.31 -6.49 -18.65
N THR A 283 20.84 -5.32 -18.97
CA THR A 283 20.79 -4.14 -18.10
C THR A 283 19.99 -3.01 -18.73
N ALA A 284 19.18 -2.31 -17.93
CA ALA A 284 18.46 -1.12 -18.36
C ALA A 284 18.64 0.02 -17.36
N LYS A 285 19.06 1.18 -17.86
CA LYS A 285 19.43 2.34 -17.07
C LYS A 285 18.34 3.41 -17.09
N VAL A 286 18.03 3.94 -15.92
CA VAL A 286 17.06 5.00 -15.68
C VAL A 286 17.67 6.36 -16.01
N GLY A 287 17.02 7.14 -16.89
CA GLY A 287 17.55 8.40 -17.39
C GLY A 287 17.33 9.62 -16.48
N GLU A 288 16.37 9.54 -15.56
CA GLU A 288 15.90 10.62 -14.70
C GLU A 288 15.18 10.05 -13.47
N ASP A 289 15.13 10.80 -12.36
CA ASP A 289 14.45 10.34 -11.15
C ASP A 289 12.96 10.05 -11.42
N ALA A 290 12.47 8.93 -10.90
CA ALA A 290 11.13 8.41 -11.14
C ALA A 290 10.45 7.93 -9.86
N LYS A 291 9.13 7.90 -9.86
CA LYS A 291 8.32 7.11 -8.93
C LYS A 291 7.86 5.86 -9.66
N LEU A 292 8.44 4.73 -9.29
CA LEU A 292 8.17 3.41 -9.87
C LEU A 292 6.93 2.80 -9.23
N ASN A 293 5.88 2.54 -10.00
CA ASN A 293 4.65 1.90 -9.52
C ASN A 293 4.72 0.37 -9.62
N TYR A 294 5.12 -0.16 -10.78
CA TYR A 294 5.33 -1.61 -11.00
C TYR A 294 6.15 -1.86 -12.28
N LEU A 295 6.58 -3.09 -12.51
CA LEU A 295 7.18 -3.55 -13.77
C LEU A 295 6.47 -4.79 -14.30
N THR A 296 6.57 -5.00 -15.61
CA THR A 296 6.35 -6.29 -16.27
C THR A 296 7.60 -6.71 -17.01
N VAL A 297 8.03 -7.96 -16.81
CA VAL A 297 9.09 -8.59 -17.62
C VAL A 297 8.46 -9.67 -18.47
N ARG A 298 8.45 -9.48 -19.78
CA ARG A 298 7.97 -10.46 -20.76
C ARG A 298 9.18 -11.16 -21.39
N ILE A 299 9.24 -12.48 -21.25
CA ILE A 299 10.35 -13.33 -21.66
C ILE A 299 9.81 -14.32 -22.68
N LYS A 300 10.37 -14.31 -23.88
CA LYS A 300 10.17 -15.34 -24.90
C LYS A 300 11.43 -16.18 -24.96
N THR A 301 11.26 -17.49 -24.96
CA THR A 301 12.39 -18.41 -24.98
C THR A 301 11.99 -19.75 -25.58
N ASP A 302 12.93 -20.41 -26.24
CA ASP A 302 12.78 -21.80 -26.69
C ASP A 302 12.86 -22.80 -25.52
N ALA A 303 13.26 -22.35 -24.33
CA ALA A 303 13.32 -23.19 -23.14
C ALA A 303 11.93 -23.52 -22.62
N THR A 304 11.43 -24.59 -23.19
CA THR A 304 10.45 -25.53 -22.66
C THR A 304 10.16 -25.35 -21.16
N PHE A 305 9.01 -24.74 -20.81
CA PHE A 305 8.48 -24.50 -19.45
C PHE A 305 9.39 -24.97 -18.29
N LEU A 306 10.14 -24.02 -17.72
CA LEU A 306 11.09 -24.23 -16.62
C LEU A 306 10.89 -23.17 -15.53
N ASP A 307 11.32 -23.53 -14.32
CA ASP A 307 11.01 -22.85 -13.08
C ASP A 307 11.23 -21.32 -13.14
N PRO A 308 10.20 -20.50 -12.88
CA PRO A 308 10.34 -19.05 -12.83
C PRO A 308 11.44 -18.55 -11.89
N GLN A 309 11.91 -19.35 -10.93
CA GLN A 309 13.03 -19.04 -10.05
C GLN A 309 14.37 -18.78 -10.78
N HIS A 310 14.57 -19.32 -11.99
CA HIS A 310 15.80 -19.10 -12.75
C HIS A 310 15.88 -17.74 -13.46
N TYR A 311 14.79 -16.97 -13.46
CA TYR A 311 14.75 -15.61 -14.01
C TYR A 311 14.63 -14.60 -12.89
N GLN A 312 15.65 -13.76 -12.76
CA GLN A 312 15.73 -12.75 -11.71
C GLN A 312 15.71 -11.35 -12.31
N LEU A 313 15.02 -10.42 -11.65
CA LEU A 313 15.09 -8.99 -11.90
C LEU A 313 15.50 -8.31 -10.60
N THR A 314 16.60 -7.58 -10.63
CA THR A 314 17.09 -6.74 -9.52
C THR A 314 17.22 -5.29 -9.97
N VAL A 315 17.39 -4.39 -9.01
CA VAL A 315 17.74 -2.99 -9.24
C VAL A 315 18.82 -2.60 -8.23
N ASP A 316 19.84 -1.85 -8.67
CA ASP A 316 20.98 -1.45 -7.82
C ASP A 316 20.62 -0.33 -6.82
N LYS A 317 19.68 0.55 -7.20
CA LYS A 317 19.25 1.74 -6.45
C LYS A 317 17.73 1.87 -6.49
N ILE A 318 17.13 1.94 -5.32
CA ILE A 318 15.71 2.24 -5.09
C ILE A 318 15.59 2.85 -3.69
N GLU A 319 14.45 3.48 -3.39
CA GLU A 319 14.13 4.07 -2.09
C GLU A 319 14.49 3.15 -0.88
N ASP A 320 15.11 3.73 0.15
CA ASP A 320 15.56 3.00 1.33
C ASP A 320 14.45 2.15 1.98
N GLY A 321 14.77 0.86 2.20
CA GLY A 321 13.86 -0.13 2.74
C GLY A 321 12.84 -0.70 1.75
N VAL A 322 12.89 -0.29 0.47
CA VAL A 322 12.08 -0.88 -0.60
C VAL A 322 12.83 -2.02 -1.30
N THR A 323 12.14 -3.12 -1.55
CA THR A 323 12.59 -4.21 -2.42
C THR A 323 11.62 -4.45 -3.57
N LEU A 324 12.10 -5.06 -4.66
CA LEU A 324 11.25 -5.50 -5.76
C LEU A 324 10.78 -6.93 -5.49
N GLN A 325 9.47 -7.13 -5.37
CA GLN A 325 8.88 -8.47 -5.23
C GLN A 325 8.11 -8.86 -6.49
N LYS A 326 8.46 -10.02 -7.02
CA LYS A 326 7.70 -10.74 -8.05
C LYS A 326 6.36 -11.20 -7.49
N ARG A 327 5.26 -10.72 -8.06
CA ARG A 327 3.89 -10.99 -7.62
C ARG A 327 3.22 -12.11 -8.39
N ASN A 328 3.20 -11.98 -9.72
CA ASN A 328 2.52 -12.92 -10.61
C ASN A 328 3.50 -13.45 -11.65
N VAL A 329 3.33 -14.70 -12.05
CA VAL A 329 3.98 -15.28 -13.23
C VAL A 329 2.91 -15.86 -14.13
N LYS A 330 2.61 -15.16 -15.22
CA LYS A 330 1.69 -15.60 -16.26
C LYS A 330 2.51 -16.35 -17.31
N ILE A 331 2.16 -17.58 -17.67
CA ILE A 331 2.91 -18.36 -18.66
C ILE A 331 1.94 -18.95 -19.67
N GLY A 332 2.14 -18.62 -20.95
CA GLY A 332 1.24 -18.99 -22.04
C GLY A 332 1.62 -18.32 -23.35
N ASN A 333 1.06 -18.80 -24.47
CA ASN A 333 1.26 -18.24 -25.82
C ASN A 333 2.74 -18.08 -26.25
N GLY A 334 3.66 -18.88 -25.70
CA GLY A 334 5.10 -18.81 -25.99
C GLY A 334 5.87 -17.75 -25.18
N TYR A 335 5.26 -17.17 -24.14
CA TYR A 335 5.88 -16.17 -23.27
C TYR A 335 5.69 -16.49 -21.78
N ILE A 336 6.68 -16.10 -20.97
CA ILE A 336 6.57 -15.93 -19.51
C ILE A 336 6.45 -14.43 -19.25
N THR A 337 5.43 -13.98 -18.52
CA THR A 337 5.28 -12.57 -18.10
C THR A 337 5.31 -12.51 -16.58
N MET A 338 6.22 -11.70 -16.04
CA MET A 338 6.44 -11.53 -14.60
C MET A 338 6.01 -10.13 -14.17
N ASP A 339 5.02 -10.04 -13.29
CA ASP A 339 4.63 -8.78 -12.66
C ASP A 339 5.51 -8.56 -11.42
N VAL A 340 6.16 -7.41 -11.31
CA VAL A 340 7.07 -7.06 -10.20
C VAL A 340 6.62 -5.74 -9.57
N VAL A 341 6.55 -5.65 -8.24
CA VAL A 341 6.06 -4.46 -7.51
C VAL A 341 7.04 -4.04 -6.41
N PRO A 342 7.10 -2.74 -6.04
CA PRO A 342 7.84 -2.29 -4.87
C PRO A 342 7.14 -2.70 -3.57
N MET A 343 7.95 -3.16 -2.60
CA MET A 343 7.53 -3.61 -1.28
C MET A 343 8.35 -2.91 -0.20
N LYS A 344 7.71 -2.35 0.82
CA LYS A 344 8.35 -1.73 1.99
C LYS A 344 7.84 -2.40 3.26
N ASN A 345 8.75 -2.86 4.13
CA ASN A 345 8.41 -3.57 5.38
C ASN A 345 7.39 -4.73 5.18
N GLY A 346 7.54 -5.51 4.11
CA GLY A 346 6.64 -6.62 3.77
C GLY A 346 5.26 -6.24 3.22
N LYS A 347 4.95 -4.94 3.07
CA LYS A 347 3.70 -4.45 2.45
C LYS A 347 3.99 -3.81 1.09
N GLN A 348 3.06 -3.93 0.15
CA GLN A 348 3.17 -3.23 -1.13
C GLN A 348 2.98 -1.73 -0.93
N VAL A 349 3.75 -0.93 -1.67
CA VAL A 349 3.59 0.52 -1.73
C VAL A 349 3.06 0.92 -3.11
N ASP A 350 2.29 2.01 -3.18
CA ASP A 350 1.67 2.48 -4.43
C ASP A 350 2.72 2.93 -5.46
N SER A 351 3.85 3.45 -4.98
CA SER A 351 5.07 3.74 -5.75
C SER A 351 6.29 3.80 -4.84
N ALA A 352 7.48 3.60 -5.39
CA ALA A 352 8.76 3.84 -4.72
C ALA A 352 9.66 4.79 -5.52
N VAL A 353 10.48 5.60 -4.84
CA VAL A 353 11.46 6.46 -5.52
C VAL A 353 12.54 5.60 -6.19
N LEU A 354 12.80 5.88 -7.46
CA LEU A 354 13.78 5.22 -8.32
C LEU A 354 14.74 6.30 -8.83
N PRO A 355 15.97 6.40 -8.28
CA PRO A 355 16.91 7.46 -8.64
C PRO A 355 17.34 7.42 -10.11
N LYS A 356 17.74 8.59 -10.62
CA LYS A 356 18.50 8.69 -11.86
C LYS A 356 19.74 7.80 -11.79
N ASP A 357 20.11 7.21 -12.94
CA ASP A 357 21.24 6.28 -13.06
C ASP A 357 21.09 4.99 -12.23
N ALA A 358 19.88 4.66 -11.75
CA ALA A 358 19.54 3.29 -11.33
C ALA A 358 19.58 2.33 -12.52
N VAL A 359 19.98 1.09 -12.27
CA VAL A 359 20.18 0.03 -13.26
C VAL A 359 19.36 -1.18 -12.85
N PHE A 360 18.36 -1.52 -13.67
CA PHE A 360 17.72 -2.82 -13.61
C PHE A 360 18.63 -3.87 -14.23
N THR A 361 18.79 -5.00 -13.56
CA THR A 361 19.50 -6.17 -14.11
C THR A 361 18.53 -7.34 -14.20
N PHE A 362 18.32 -7.84 -15.41
CA PHE A 362 17.63 -9.10 -15.66
C PHE A 362 18.64 -10.20 -15.95
N THR A 363 18.55 -11.31 -15.20
CA THR A 363 19.47 -12.44 -15.31
C THR A 363 18.71 -13.73 -15.63
N ASN A 364 19.15 -14.42 -16.68
CA ASN A 364 18.69 -15.75 -17.07
C ASN A 364 19.69 -16.84 -16.63
N ASN A 365 19.35 -17.61 -15.60
CA ASN A 365 20.19 -18.72 -15.12
C ASN A 365 19.94 -20.05 -15.87
N LEU A 366 19.23 -20.03 -17.01
CA LEU A 366 19.06 -21.19 -17.90
C LEU A 366 19.98 -21.06 -19.12
N ALA A 367 21.15 -21.72 -19.04
CA ALA A 367 22.18 -21.66 -20.08
C ALA A 367 21.80 -22.34 -21.42
N GLN A 368 20.71 -23.10 -21.45
CA GLN A 368 20.20 -23.85 -22.61
C GLN A 368 19.22 -23.05 -23.51
N ASN A 369 18.92 -21.79 -23.17
CA ASN A 369 18.07 -20.91 -23.98
C ASN A 369 18.85 -20.45 -25.23
N LYS A 370 18.49 -20.91 -26.43
CA LYS A 370 19.17 -20.48 -27.68
C LYS A 370 18.65 -19.13 -28.13
N ASN A 371 17.35 -18.99 -28.40
CA ASN A 371 16.70 -17.69 -28.53
C ASN A 371 16.19 -17.20 -27.16
N LEU A 372 16.38 -15.90 -26.90
CA LEU A 372 15.94 -15.24 -25.68
C LEU A 372 15.61 -13.77 -25.98
N GLU A 373 14.32 -13.47 -26.04
CA GLU A 373 13.78 -12.12 -26.26
C GLU A 373 13.14 -11.64 -24.96
N VAL A 374 13.70 -10.59 -24.36
CA VAL A 374 13.27 -10.03 -23.07
C VAL A 374 12.80 -8.59 -23.24
N GLU A 375 11.56 -8.33 -22.86
CA GLU A 375 10.94 -7.01 -22.85
C GLU A 375 10.64 -6.60 -21.39
N LEU A 376 11.31 -5.54 -20.93
CA LEU A 376 11.15 -4.95 -19.60
C LEU A 376 10.34 -3.65 -19.74
N ASP A 377 9.10 -3.66 -19.28
CA ASP A 377 8.28 -2.45 -19.19
C ASP A 377 8.22 -1.99 -17.72
N ALA A 378 8.76 -0.80 -17.44
CA ALA A 378 8.68 -0.17 -16.12
C ALA A 378 7.63 0.94 -16.13
N TYR A 379 6.65 0.87 -15.24
CA TYR A 379 5.54 1.82 -15.15
C TYR A 379 5.72 2.74 -13.96
N GLY A 380 5.62 4.03 -14.20
CA GLY A 380 5.87 5.05 -13.18
C GLY A 380 5.42 6.43 -13.60
N THR A 381 5.88 7.42 -12.84
CA THR A 381 5.90 8.81 -13.27
C THR A 381 7.30 9.37 -13.07
N LYS A 382 7.73 10.30 -13.92
CA LYS A 382 8.90 11.12 -13.64
C LYS A 382 8.71 11.78 -12.27
N SER A 383 9.67 11.56 -11.37
CA SER A 383 9.65 12.21 -10.07
C SER A 383 9.92 13.69 -10.29
N ALA A 384 9.22 14.54 -9.55
CA ALA A 384 9.86 15.80 -9.19
C ALA A 384 11.15 15.44 -8.44
N ASP A 385 12.25 16.07 -8.85
CA ASP A 385 13.57 15.96 -8.23
C ASP A 385 13.44 16.02 -6.70
N PRO A 386 13.99 15.05 -5.93
CA PRO A 386 13.98 15.08 -4.47
C PRO A 386 14.94 16.14 -3.87
N THR A 387 15.34 17.16 -4.63
CA THR A 387 15.52 18.49 -4.03
C THR A 387 14.22 18.94 -3.37
N ASP A 388 14.31 19.47 -2.15
CA ASP A 388 13.18 20.17 -1.53
C ASP A 388 12.74 21.29 -2.50
N PRO A 389 11.47 21.32 -2.96
CA PRO A 389 11.08 22.12 -4.11
C PRO A 389 11.44 23.60 -3.87
N PRO A 390 12.07 24.26 -4.85
CA PRO A 390 12.88 25.45 -4.59
C PRO A 390 12.08 26.51 -3.85
N ILE A 391 12.60 26.91 -2.69
CA ILE A 391 11.97 27.88 -1.82
C ILE A 391 11.97 29.24 -2.51
N ILE A 392 10.81 29.64 -3.02
CA ILE A 392 10.60 30.89 -3.73
C ILE A 392 10.54 31.99 -2.67
N SER A 393 11.51 32.89 -2.70
CA SER A 393 11.51 34.09 -1.85
C SER A 393 10.27 34.96 -2.13
N PRO A 394 9.74 35.67 -1.11
CA PRO A 394 8.66 36.64 -1.28
C PRO A 394 8.94 37.65 -2.41
N PRO A 395 7.96 38.00 -3.27
CA PRO A 395 8.17 38.89 -4.41
C PRO A 395 8.63 40.31 -4.04
N ASP A 396 8.35 40.74 -2.81
CA ASP A 396 8.76 42.03 -2.23
C ASP A 396 10.15 41.99 -1.57
N GLY A 397 10.82 40.83 -1.57
CA GLY A 397 12.14 40.65 -0.96
C GLY A 397 12.15 40.62 0.57
N ALA A 398 10.99 40.44 1.22
CA ALA A 398 10.86 40.45 2.68
C ALA A 398 11.60 39.27 3.35
N LYS A 399 12.81 39.51 3.86
CA LYS A 399 13.67 38.47 4.49
C LYS A 399 13.14 37.84 5.79
N TRP A 400 12.08 38.39 6.38
CA TRP A 400 11.48 37.88 7.61
C TRP A 400 10.29 36.94 7.35
N VAL A 401 9.74 36.99 6.13
CA VAL A 401 8.66 36.09 5.69
C VAL A 401 9.31 34.79 5.21
N HIS A 402 8.77 33.65 5.62
CA HIS A 402 9.25 32.36 5.15
C HIS A 402 9.04 32.24 3.62
N GLY A 403 10.02 31.65 2.92
CA GLY A 403 9.87 31.41 1.49
C GLY A 403 8.83 30.32 1.22
N ARG A 404 8.18 30.39 0.06
CA ARG A 404 7.08 29.50 -0.32
C ARG A 404 7.51 28.45 -1.33
N VAL A 405 6.98 27.24 -1.19
CA VAL A 405 7.02 26.20 -2.23
C VAL A 405 6.10 26.62 -3.37
N ALA A 406 6.47 26.30 -4.60
CA ALA A 406 5.65 26.52 -5.79
C ALA A 406 4.26 25.89 -5.62
N ASN A 407 3.21 26.64 -5.95
CA ASN A 407 1.84 26.16 -5.84
C ASN A 407 1.50 25.30 -7.07
N PRO A 408 1.18 24.01 -6.91
CA PRO A 408 0.90 23.15 -8.06
C PRO A 408 -0.36 23.60 -8.78
N SER A 409 -0.48 23.21 -10.05
CA SER A 409 -1.74 23.30 -10.80
C SER A 409 -2.75 22.28 -10.27
N VAL A 410 -4.05 22.59 -10.28
CA VAL A 410 -5.09 21.57 -10.04
C VAL A 410 -4.91 20.45 -11.08
N PRO A 411 -4.82 19.17 -10.67
CA PRO A 411 -4.84 18.03 -11.58
C PRO A 411 -6.01 18.11 -12.56
N MET A 412 -5.77 17.80 -13.84
CA MET A 412 -6.80 17.81 -14.88
C MET A 412 -7.52 16.46 -14.95
N THR A 413 -8.12 16.05 -13.83
CA THR A 413 -8.59 14.68 -13.60
C THR A 413 -10.06 14.62 -13.17
N CYS A 414 -10.72 13.49 -13.44
CA CYS A 414 -12.03 13.19 -12.89
C CYS A 414 -11.92 12.74 -11.42
N GLY A 415 -12.92 13.09 -10.60
CA GLY A 415 -13.02 12.60 -9.22
C GLY A 415 -12.09 13.30 -8.23
N LEU A 416 -11.80 14.59 -8.46
CA LEU A 416 -10.95 15.40 -7.60
C LEU A 416 -11.38 15.34 -6.12
N ARG A 417 -10.38 15.21 -5.24
CA ARG A 417 -10.49 15.48 -3.81
C ARG A 417 -10.33 16.97 -3.57
N ILE A 418 -11.42 17.61 -3.20
CA ILE A 418 -11.49 19.04 -2.96
C ILE A 418 -11.68 19.25 -1.46
N ALA A 419 -10.90 20.13 -0.83
CA ALA A 419 -11.18 20.64 0.50
C ALA A 419 -11.71 22.08 0.42
N VAL A 420 -12.76 22.37 1.18
CA VAL A 420 -13.16 23.74 1.51
C VAL A 420 -12.86 23.97 2.98
N VAL A 421 -12.07 25.00 3.28
CA VAL A 421 -11.68 25.41 4.63
C VAL A 421 -12.27 26.79 4.88
N ALA A 422 -13.25 26.90 5.77
CA ALA A 422 -13.94 28.15 6.09
C ALA A 422 -13.49 28.76 7.42
N ASP A 423 -13.14 30.04 7.39
CA ASP A 423 -12.96 30.86 8.58
C ASP A 423 -14.29 31.04 9.33
N LEU A 424 -14.26 30.91 10.66
CA LEU A 424 -15.36 31.14 11.59
C LEU A 424 -14.98 32.14 12.70
N SER A 425 -13.90 32.92 12.50
CA SER A 425 -13.44 33.95 13.43
C SER A 425 -14.38 35.15 13.53
N THR A 426 -14.14 36.03 14.51
CA THR A 426 -15.08 37.09 14.89
C THR A 426 -15.39 38.10 13.78
N SER A 427 -14.50 38.28 12.79
CA SER A 427 -14.67 39.23 11.67
C SER A 427 -15.94 38.98 10.87
N LEU A 428 -16.30 37.70 10.64
CA LEU A 428 -17.50 37.30 9.91
C LEU A 428 -18.81 37.79 10.54
N ASN A 429 -18.82 38.10 11.85
CA ASN A 429 -20.00 38.67 12.53
C ASN A 429 -20.22 40.15 12.21
N TYR A 430 -19.21 40.81 11.64
CA TYR A 430 -19.18 42.25 11.33
C TYR A 430 -18.95 42.54 9.83
N ALA A 431 -19.00 41.49 9.00
CA ALA A 431 -19.01 41.60 7.55
C ALA A 431 -20.14 42.50 7.01
N ASP A 432 -19.92 43.12 5.85
CA ASP A 432 -20.81 44.12 5.24
C ASP A 432 -22.28 43.69 5.12
N ASN A 433 -23.17 44.42 5.80
CA ASN A 433 -24.64 44.39 5.64
C ASN A 433 -25.33 43.00 5.66
N ALA A 434 -24.59 41.94 5.95
CA ALA A 434 -24.99 40.54 5.84
C ALA A 434 -24.13 39.71 6.80
N ASN A 435 -24.67 38.61 7.31
CA ASN A 435 -23.94 37.73 8.21
C ASN A 435 -22.92 36.90 7.40
N GLY A 436 -21.62 37.13 7.64
CA GLY A 436 -20.54 36.46 6.91
C GLY A 436 -20.53 34.94 7.08
N PHE A 437 -21.03 34.43 8.22
CA PHE A 437 -21.21 33.00 8.44
C PHE A 437 -22.27 32.42 7.51
N GLU A 438 -23.42 33.08 7.40
CA GLU A 438 -24.54 32.63 6.55
C GLU A 438 -24.22 32.73 5.06
N GLU A 439 -23.50 33.78 4.64
CA GLU A 439 -23.01 33.88 3.26
C GLU A 439 -21.90 32.85 2.96
N SER A 440 -21.05 32.50 3.93
CA SER A 440 -20.10 31.38 3.79
C SER A 440 -20.82 30.04 3.62
N LYS A 441 -21.84 29.75 4.44
CA LYS A 441 -22.69 28.57 4.27
C LYS A 441 -23.33 28.51 2.90
N LYS A 442 -23.99 29.61 2.49
CA LYS A 442 -24.66 29.76 1.20
C LYS A 442 -23.70 29.56 0.03
N ALA A 443 -22.46 30.04 0.15
CA ALA A 443 -21.43 29.84 -0.86
C ALA A 443 -20.93 28.40 -0.96
N THR A 444 -20.66 27.75 0.17
CA THR A 444 -20.27 26.34 0.18
C THR A 444 -21.43 25.44 -0.26
N ASN A 445 -22.67 25.77 0.09
CA ASN A 445 -23.85 25.07 -0.43
C ASN A 445 -24.00 25.26 -1.96
N ALA A 446 -23.72 26.45 -2.51
CA ALA A 446 -23.70 26.66 -3.96
C ALA A 446 -22.56 25.89 -4.67
N PHE A 447 -21.43 25.67 -3.99
CA PHE A 447 -20.34 24.81 -4.45
C PHE A 447 -20.77 23.34 -4.48
N ILE A 448 -21.36 22.85 -3.38
CA ILE A 448 -21.92 21.49 -3.25
C ILE A 448 -22.97 21.23 -4.35
N ASP A 449 -23.89 22.17 -4.57
CA ASP A 449 -24.92 22.05 -5.62
C ASP A 449 -24.34 22.02 -7.04
N ALA A 450 -23.22 22.69 -7.29
CA ALA A 450 -22.52 22.68 -8.58
C ALA A 450 -21.66 21.42 -8.80
N LEU A 451 -21.29 20.70 -7.74
CA LEU A 451 -20.62 19.39 -7.80
C LEU A 451 -21.59 18.20 -7.72
N ALA A 452 -22.88 18.42 -7.45
CA ALA A 452 -23.86 17.36 -7.26
C ALA A 452 -23.96 16.43 -8.49
N GLY A 453 -23.81 15.12 -8.28
CA GLY A 453 -23.81 14.09 -9.31
C GLY A 453 -22.45 13.86 -9.99
N THR A 454 -21.43 14.68 -9.72
CA THR A 454 -20.06 14.47 -10.21
C THR A 454 -19.33 13.41 -9.36
N PRO A 455 -18.26 12.77 -9.87
CA PRO A 455 -17.44 11.85 -9.07
C PRO A 455 -16.57 12.52 -7.99
N ALA A 456 -16.66 13.85 -7.80
CA ALA A 456 -15.81 14.58 -6.85
C ALA A 456 -16.04 14.17 -5.38
N GLU A 457 -14.98 14.26 -4.58
CA GLU A 457 -14.98 13.98 -3.14
C GLU A 457 -14.68 15.28 -2.38
N LEU A 458 -15.56 15.69 -1.46
CA LEU A 458 -15.51 16.98 -0.79
C LEU A 458 -15.19 16.86 0.71
N GLY A 459 -14.03 17.33 1.13
CA GLY A 459 -13.71 17.64 2.52
C GLY A 459 -14.25 19.00 2.91
N ILE A 460 -14.87 19.10 4.09
CA ILE A 460 -15.49 20.34 4.58
C ILE A 460 -14.90 20.63 5.95
N TYR A 461 -14.18 21.72 6.05
CA TYR A 461 -13.39 22.08 7.22
C TYR A 461 -13.72 23.50 7.66
N ASN A 462 -13.45 23.79 8.93
CA ASN A 462 -13.60 25.13 9.48
C ASN A 462 -12.50 25.44 10.50
N PHE A 463 -12.24 26.72 10.77
CA PHE A 463 -11.23 27.13 11.77
C PHE A 463 -11.55 28.51 12.35
N ALA A 464 -10.97 28.79 13.51
CA ALA A 464 -10.90 30.13 14.11
C ALA A 464 -9.60 30.21 14.93
N SER A 465 -9.62 30.36 16.26
CA SER A 465 -8.39 30.22 17.09
C SER A 465 -7.84 28.78 17.06
N THR A 466 -8.73 27.81 16.89
CA THR A 466 -8.43 26.37 16.72
C THR A 466 -9.03 25.82 15.42
N ALA A 467 -8.62 24.60 15.05
CA ALA A 467 -9.20 23.85 13.95
C ALA A 467 -9.46 22.38 14.35
N PRO A 468 -10.68 21.84 14.18
CA PRO A 468 -11.91 22.58 13.85
C PRO A 468 -12.25 23.65 14.90
N ALA A 469 -13.04 24.65 14.50
CA ALA A 469 -13.70 25.54 15.44
C ALA A 469 -15.05 24.97 15.89
N ASN A 470 -15.79 24.37 14.96
CA ASN A 470 -17.04 23.63 15.17
C ASN A 470 -16.85 22.19 14.70
N ASN A 471 -16.70 21.24 15.62
CA ASN A 471 -16.46 19.83 15.30
C ASN A 471 -17.57 19.21 14.45
N ALA A 472 -18.85 19.45 14.79
CA ALA A 472 -20.00 18.97 14.00
C ALA A 472 -20.10 19.59 12.60
N GLY A 473 -19.42 20.73 12.39
CA GLY A 473 -19.32 21.41 11.11
C GLY A 473 -18.07 21.06 10.30
N SER A 474 -17.39 19.96 10.63
CA SER A 474 -16.16 19.53 9.97
C SER A 474 -16.20 18.05 9.58
N THR A 475 -15.47 17.68 8.54
CA THR A 475 -15.14 16.29 8.19
C THR A 475 -13.78 15.85 8.75
N ALA A 476 -13.09 16.73 9.48
CA ALA A 476 -11.86 16.38 10.21
C ALA A 476 -12.11 15.22 11.19
N GLY A 477 -11.30 14.17 11.11
CA GLY A 477 -11.42 12.97 11.94
C GLY A 477 -12.42 11.92 11.40
N ASN A 478 -13.20 12.22 10.36
CA ASN A 478 -13.97 11.20 9.65
C ASN A 478 -13.03 10.26 8.87
N ASN A 479 -13.48 9.02 8.64
CA ASN A 479 -12.80 8.05 7.79
C ASN A 479 -13.78 7.50 6.73
N PRO A 480 -13.66 7.89 5.45
CA PRO A 480 -12.74 8.89 4.93
C PRO A 480 -13.08 10.34 5.40
N PRO A 481 -12.11 11.28 5.32
CA PRO A 481 -12.30 12.68 5.73
C PRO A 481 -13.04 13.55 4.70
N TYR A 482 -13.66 12.93 3.68
CA TYR A 482 -14.34 13.57 2.55
C TYR A 482 -15.68 12.88 2.24
N ILE A 483 -16.59 13.59 1.57
CA ILE A 483 -17.95 13.14 1.25
C ILE A 483 -18.11 13.08 -0.27
N SER A 484 -18.60 11.95 -0.80
CA SER A 484 -18.84 11.80 -2.24
C SER A 484 -20.01 12.69 -2.71
N MET A 485 -19.77 13.53 -3.71
CA MET A 485 -20.79 14.38 -4.34
C MET A 485 -21.64 13.63 -5.39
N GLN A 486 -21.30 12.37 -5.68
CA GLN A 486 -21.96 11.55 -6.69
C GLN A 486 -23.38 11.11 -6.29
N THR A 487 -23.72 11.14 -5.00
CA THR A 487 -25.02 10.68 -4.48
C THR A 487 -25.79 11.80 -3.80
N THR A 488 -27.12 11.78 -3.92
CA THR A 488 -28.01 12.70 -3.18
C THR A 488 -27.83 12.59 -1.67
N ALA A 489 -27.49 11.39 -1.16
CA ALA A 489 -27.20 11.19 0.26
C ALA A 489 -25.94 11.94 0.71
N GLY A 490 -24.86 11.87 -0.08
CA GLY A 490 -23.61 12.59 0.16
C GLY A 490 -23.76 14.10 0.00
N VAL A 491 -24.46 14.57 -1.03
CA VAL A 491 -24.84 16.00 -1.18
C VAL A 491 -25.60 16.49 0.05
N ASN A 492 -26.61 15.76 0.50
CA ASN A 492 -27.37 16.12 1.70
C ASN A 492 -26.52 16.04 2.99
N GLN A 493 -25.53 15.14 3.06
CA GLN A 493 -24.59 15.06 4.19
C GLN A 493 -23.66 16.28 4.21
N ALA A 494 -23.10 16.66 3.07
CA ALA A 494 -22.25 17.84 2.95
C ALA A 494 -22.98 19.12 3.39
N LYS A 495 -24.23 19.31 2.95
CA LYS A 495 -25.06 20.44 3.42
C LYS A 495 -25.28 20.41 4.93
N ARG A 496 -25.62 19.26 5.52
CA ARG A 496 -25.76 19.13 6.99
C ARG A 496 -24.48 19.47 7.75
N VAL A 497 -23.29 19.19 7.20
CA VAL A 497 -22.02 19.61 7.83
C VAL A 497 -21.89 21.14 7.78
N VAL A 498 -22.17 21.76 6.63
CA VAL A 498 -22.14 23.24 6.48
C VAL A 498 -23.17 23.92 7.39
N ASP A 499 -24.35 23.35 7.58
CA ASP A 499 -25.40 23.91 8.45
C ASP A 499 -24.95 24.07 9.91
N ASN A 500 -23.97 23.28 10.38
CA ASN A 500 -23.38 23.33 11.72
C ASN A 500 -22.30 24.43 11.90
N TRP A 501 -22.02 25.23 10.85
CA TRP A 501 -21.16 26.41 11.00
C TRP A 501 -21.89 27.50 11.80
N ALA A 502 -21.22 28.03 12.82
CA ALA A 502 -21.78 29.01 13.74
C ALA A 502 -20.64 29.71 14.47
N TYR A 503 -20.86 30.97 14.85
CA TYR A 503 -19.91 31.73 15.65
C TYR A 503 -19.70 31.12 17.04
N ASN A 504 -18.46 31.16 17.53
CA ASN A 504 -18.09 30.78 18.89
C ASN A 504 -17.20 31.86 19.50
N GLU A 505 -17.73 32.61 20.46
CA GLU A 505 -17.04 33.73 21.11
C GLU A 505 -15.73 33.34 21.82
N ASN A 506 -15.65 32.10 22.31
CA ASN A 506 -14.46 31.56 22.98
C ASN A 506 -13.39 31.07 21.98
N ASN A 507 -13.68 31.13 20.68
CA ASN A 507 -12.84 30.67 19.59
C ASN A 507 -12.82 31.73 18.48
N SER A 508 -12.30 32.92 18.81
CA SER A 508 -12.59 34.18 18.11
C SER A 508 -11.48 34.72 17.20
N ALA A 509 -10.25 34.19 17.28
CA ALA A 509 -9.09 34.64 16.49
C ALA A 509 -8.97 33.91 15.14
N THR A 510 -7.95 34.23 14.34
CA THR A 510 -7.80 33.73 12.96
C THR A 510 -6.49 32.92 12.81
N ASN A 511 -6.59 31.59 12.94
CA ASN A 511 -5.46 30.65 12.92
C ASN A 511 -5.32 29.91 11.58
N TRP A 512 -4.69 30.55 10.61
CA TRP A 512 -4.48 29.97 9.28
C TRP A 512 -3.65 28.67 9.31
N GLN A 513 -2.65 28.58 10.19
CA GLN A 513 -1.83 27.37 10.36
C GLN A 513 -2.70 26.17 10.69
N ALA A 514 -3.51 26.24 11.74
CA ALA A 514 -4.39 25.15 12.15
C ALA A 514 -5.44 24.85 11.08
N GLY A 515 -5.98 25.90 10.44
CA GLY A 515 -6.94 25.80 9.33
C GLY A 515 -6.41 24.99 8.15
N LEU A 516 -5.12 25.12 7.83
CA LEU A 516 -4.43 24.36 6.79
C LEU A 516 -4.01 22.96 7.27
N GLN A 517 -3.46 22.82 8.47
CA GLN A 517 -2.94 21.53 8.98
C GLN A 517 -4.00 20.43 9.06
N GLN A 518 -5.25 20.76 9.40
CA GLN A 518 -6.34 19.77 9.53
C GLN A 518 -6.68 19.02 8.22
N VAL A 519 -6.31 19.55 7.04
CA VAL A 519 -6.65 18.91 5.74
C VAL A 519 -5.62 17.86 5.31
N LYS A 520 -4.45 17.81 5.97
CA LYS A 520 -3.30 16.96 5.60
C LYS A 520 -3.65 15.47 5.44
N ALA A 521 -4.57 14.95 6.25
CA ALA A 521 -4.97 13.55 6.22
C ALA A 521 -5.83 13.14 4.99
N GLY A 522 -6.36 14.10 4.23
CA GLY A 522 -7.29 13.81 3.14
C GLY A 522 -6.69 13.63 1.75
N ASN A 523 -5.38 13.87 1.57
CA ASN A 523 -4.68 13.82 0.27
C ASN A 523 -5.45 14.59 -0.83
N TYR A 524 -5.76 15.85 -0.56
CA TYR A 524 -6.54 16.70 -1.45
C TYR A 524 -5.74 17.18 -2.67
N ASP A 525 -6.40 17.23 -3.82
CA ASP A 525 -5.87 17.82 -5.05
C ASP A 525 -5.85 19.36 -4.97
N VAL A 526 -6.87 19.94 -4.33
CA VAL A 526 -7.02 21.38 -4.14
C VAL A 526 -7.72 21.74 -2.82
N VAL A 527 -7.23 22.78 -2.16
CA VAL A 527 -7.77 23.39 -0.94
C VAL A 527 -8.23 24.81 -1.26
N TYR A 528 -9.54 25.08 -1.14
CA TYR A 528 -10.11 26.42 -1.17
C TYR A 528 -10.20 26.96 0.25
N PHE A 529 -9.44 28.01 0.55
CA PHE A 529 -9.28 28.56 1.89
C PHE A 529 -9.98 29.92 1.99
N ILE A 530 -11.17 29.95 2.60
CA ILE A 530 -12.05 31.13 2.68
C ILE A 530 -11.76 31.88 3.98
N THR A 531 -11.45 33.18 3.90
CA THR A 531 -11.17 34.04 5.07
C THR A 531 -11.34 35.52 4.70
N ASP A 532 -11.84 36.34 5.62
CA ASP A 532 -11.76 37.81 5.57
C ASP A 532 -10.71 38.38 6.55
N GLY A 533 -10.23 37.53 7.47
CA GLY A 533 -9.23 37.85 8.46
C GLY A 533 -7.80 37.75 7.93
N MET A 534 -6.87 38.16 8.78
CA MET A 534 -5.43 38.04 8.58
C MET A 534 -4.88 37.11 9.68
N PRO A 535 -3.74 36.41 9.50
CA PRO A 535 -3.27 35.44 10.49
C PRO A 535 -2.85 36.13 11.79
N THR A 536 -3.68 36.03 12.83
CA THR A 536 -3.45 36.66 14.14
C THR A 536 -2.91 35.71 15.20
N THR A 537 -3.10 34.40 15.02
CA THR A 537 -2.63 33.38 15.97
C THR A 537 -2.18 32.10 15.29
N SER A 538 -1.40 31.30 16.03
CA SER A 538 -0.80 30.03 15.61
C SER A 538 -0.27 29.30 16.85
N SER A 539 0.22 28.06 16.68
CA SER A 539 0.90 27.33 17.77
C SER A 539 2.06 28.12 18.39
N THR A 540 2.82 28.85 17.57
CA THR A 540 3.95 29.66 18.05
C THR A 540 3.46 30.87 18.85
N ILE A 541 2.41 31.57 18.40
CA ILE A 541 1.80 32.70 19.13
C ILE A 541 1.18 32.24 20.45
N GLN A 542 0.46 31.12 20.44
CA GLN A 542 -0.14 30.52 21.62
C GLN A 542 0.91 30.07 22.64
N SER A 543 2.01 29.44 22.22
CA SER A 543 3.10 29.02 23.13
C SER A 543 3.83 30.20 23.78
N LYS A 544 3.88 31.37 23.11
CA LYS A 544 4.38 32.64 23.67
C LYS A 544 3.36 33.33 24.60
N GLY A 545 2.15 32.78 24.73
CA GLY A 545 1.06 33.38 25.50
C GLY A 545 0.64 34.75 24.96
N ILE A 546 0.72 34.95 23.65
CA ILE A 546 0.32 36.17 22.93
C ILE A 546 -1.13 36.00 22.47
N GLY A 547 -1.91 37.08 22.54
CA GLY A 547 -3.30 37.11 22.08
C GLY A 547 -3.42 37.16 20.55
N GLY A 548 -4.56 36.71 20.04
CA GLY A 548 -4.86 36.65 18.61
C GLY A 548 -5.58 37.87 18.07
N GLU A 549 -5.26 39.08 18.53
CA GLU A 549 -6.01 40.30 18.15
C GLU A 549 -5.58 40.94 16.82
N PHE A 550 -4.30 40.86 16.44
CA PHE A 550 -3.76 41.48 15.22
C PHE A 550 -2.68 40.59 14.58
N VAL A 551 -2.23 40.94 13.38
CA VAL A 551 -1.29 40.15 12.58
C VAL A 551 0.07 40.01 13.29
N GLN A 552 0.50 38.76 13.49
CA GLN A 552 1.79 38.44 14.10
C GLN A 552 2.71 37.76 13.06
N ALA A 553 4.00 38.09 13.08
CA ALA A 553 4.97 37.54 12.14
C ALA A 553 5.06 36.01 12.21
N SER A 554 5.10 35.42 13.40
CA SER A 554 5.07 33.96 13.55
C SER A 554 3.74 33.34 13.06
N ALA A 555 2.60 34.02 13.17
CA ALA A 555 1.32 33.45 12.70
C ALA A 555 1.26 33.33 11.18
N LEU A 556 1.78 34.33 10.45
CA LEU A 556 1.93 34.27 8.99
C LEU A 556 2.93 33.17 8.58
N ASN A 557 4.11 33.15 9.21
CA ASN A 557 5.16 32.18 8.86
C ASN A 557 4.76 30.72 9.16
N ASP A 558 4.13 30.45 10.30
CA ASP A 558 3.60 29.11 10.63
C ASP A 558 2.54 28.66 9.60
N ALA A 559 1.74 29.59 9.05
CA ALA A 559 0.76 29.31 8.01
C ALA A 559 1.41 29.05 6.63
N ILE A 560 2.50 29.75 6.30
CA ILE A 560 3.31 29.48 5.10
C ILE A 560 3.91 28.08 5.18
N ASP A 561 4.46 27.69 6.33
CA ASP A 561 5.04 26.37 6.52
C ASP A 561 3.98 25.25 6.41
N ALA A 562 2.78 25.46 6.99
CA ALA A 562 1.65 24.55 6.83
C ALA A 562 1.19 24.43 5.38
N ALA A 563 1.10 25.53 4.63
CA ALA A 563 0.75 25.50 3.21
C ALA A 563 1.85 24.85 2.35
N ASN A 564 3.12 25.07 2.68
CA ASN A 564 4.26 24.45 2.02
C ASN A 564 4.24 22.92 2.20
N GLU A 565 3.86 22.41 3.37
CA GLU A 565 3.71 20.97 3.59
C GLU A 565 2.64 20.34 2.69
N LEU A 566 1.51 21.03 2.44
CA LEU A 566 0.48 20.59 1.50
C LEU A 566 0.98 20.66 0.04
N LYS A 567 1.61 21.77 -0.36
CA LYS A 567 2.14 21.95 -1.72
C LYS A 567 3.23 20.93 -2.07
N LYS A 568 4.09 20.55 -1.12
CA LYS A 568 5.08 19.46 -1.28
C LYS A 568 4.44 18.10 -1.57
N GLN A 569 3.18 17.89 -1.18
CA GLN A 569 2.41 16.66 -1.45
C GLN A 569 1.62 16.72 -2.76
N GLY A 570 1.67 17.85 -3.49
CA GLY A 570 0.94 18.06 -4.74
C GLY A 570 -0.41 18.78 -4.58
N THR A 571 -0.83 19.11 -3.35
CA THR A 571 -2.06 19.84 -3.08
C THR A 571 -1.93 21.31 -3.49
N ARG A 572 -2.82 21.80 -4.34
CA ARG A 572 -2.91 23.24 -4.64
C ARG A 572 -3.63 23.99 -3.52
N VAL A 573 -3.08 25.12 -3.08
CA VAL A 573 -3.74 26.02 -2.11
C VAL A 573 -4.29 27.25 -2.84
N VAL A 574 -5.58 27.53 -2.68
CA VAL A 574 -6.29 28.67 -3.31
C VAL A 574 -7.01 29.49 -2.23
N PRO A 575 -6.40 30.59 -1.76
CA PRO A 575 -7.03 31.52 -0.83
C PRO A 575 -8.14 32.31 -1.53
N LEU A 576 -9.30 32.34 -0.89
CA LEU A 576 -10.48 33.10 -1.27
C LEU A 576 -10.64 34.23 -0.24
N MET A 577 -9.88 35.31 -0.47
CA MET A 577 -9.77 36.45 0.43
C MET A 577 -10.97 37.37 0.24
N VAL A 578 -11.83 37.48 1.24
CA VAL A 578 -13.02 38.34 1.21
C VAL A 578 -12.68 39.68 1.86
N ASP A 579 -13.05 40.78 1.20
CA ASP A 579 -12.82 42.13 1.73
C ASP A 579 -13.68 42.38 2.99
N LEU A 580 -13.02 42.80 4.08
CA LEU A 580 -13.64 43.24 5.33
C LEU A 580 -13.75 44.76 5.35
N THR A 581 -14.93 45.29 5.70
CA THR A 581 -15.19 46.72 5.86
C THR A 581 -15.33 47.10 7.33
N LEU A 582 -14.71 48.20 7.72
CA LEU A 582 -14.70 48.72 9.10
C LEU A 582 -15.53 50.00 9.21
N GLY A 583 -15.53 50.61 10.39
CA GLY A 583 -16.14 51.93 10.59
C GLY A 583 -16.51 52.29 12.02
N GLY A 584 -16.46 51.32 12.95
CA GLY A 584 -16.88 51.51 14.33
C GLY A 584 -18.28 52.11 14.44
N ARG A 585 -18.42 53.11 15.31
CA ARG A 585 -19.65 53.92 15.46
C ARG A 585 -19.75 55.10 14.48
N THR A 586 -18.90 55.17 13.45
CA THR A 586 -18.91 56.27 12.47
C THR A 586 -19.72 55.93 11.20
N SER A 587 -19.92 56.93 10.34
CA SER A 587 -20.45 56.75 8.97
C SER A 587 -19.39 56.30 7.94
N GLN A 588 -18.11 56.24 8.30
CA GLN A 588 -17.04 55.83 7.38
C GLN A 588 -17.07 54.32 7.16
N ARG A 589 -16.72 53.88 5.94
CA ARG A 589 -16.67 52.47 5.55
C ARG A 589 -15.35 52.12 4.82
N PRO A 590 -14.18 52.23 5.49
CA PRO A 590 -12.92 51.83 4.89
C PRO A 590 -12.82 50.30 4.77
N VAL A 591 -12.30 49.82 3.64
CA VAL A 591 -11.99 48.39 3.40
C VAL A 591 -10.59 48.09 3.91
N VAL A 592 -10.41 46.94 4.57
CA VAL A 592 -9.10 46.44 5.02
C VAL A 592 -8.30 45.96 3.82
N THR A 593 -7.23 46.69 3.49
CA THR A 593 -6.30 46.33 2.41
C THR A 593 -4.94 45.85 2.92
N ASN A 594 -4.51 46.32 4.10
CA ASN A 594 -3.31 45.90 4.82
C ASN A 594 -3.47 46.11 6.33
N ASP A 595 -2.56 45.53 7.11
CA ASP A 595 -2.30 45.91 8.50
C ASP A 595 -0.80 45.83 8.82
N LEU A 596 -0.40 46.35 9.98
CA LEU A 596 0.95 46.24 10.54
C LEU A 596 1.23 44.82 11.01
N VAL A 597 2.31 44.21 10.52
CA VAL A 597 2.76 42.90 11.02
C VAL A 597 3.63 43.10 12.25
N LEU A 598 3.18 42.61 13.40
CA LEU A 598 3.88 42.73 14.68
C LEU A 598 5.01 41.70 14.79
N LYS A 599 6.10 42.09 15.46
CA LYS A 599 7.23 41.20 15.81
C LYS A 599 6.91 40.36 17.05
N ASP A 600 5.83 39.59 16.98
CA ASP A 600 5.29 38.77 18.07
C ASP A 600 5.11 39.58 19.36
N ALA A 601 4.42 40.72 19.26
CA ALA A 601 4.20 41.62 20.37
C ALA A 601 2.97 41.20 21.18
N LYS A 602 3.07 41.23 22.52
CA LYS A 602 2.00 40.84 23.44
C LYS A 602 1.12 42.02 23.85
N ARG A 603 -0.20 41.88 23.72
CA ARG A 603 -1.13 42.90 24.22
C ARG A 603 -1.14 42.92 25.75
N ILE A 604 -1.20 44.12 26.32
CA ILE A 604 -1.49 44.33 27.74
C ILE A 604 -2.57 45.42 27.89
N GLY A 605 -3.29 45.39 29.01
CA GLY A 605 -4.29 46.40 29.33
C GLY A 605 -3.67 47.80 29.42
N TRP A 606 -4.45 48.84 29.13
CA TRP A 606 -3.96 50.23 29.09
C TRP A 606 -3.26 50.66 30.39
N GLN A 607 -3.79 50.24 31.54
CA GLN A 607 -3.23 50.51 32.87
C GLN A 607 -2.25 49.44 33.37
N ALA A 608 -2.03 48.34 32.64
CA ALA A 608 -1.18 47.24 33.08
C ALA A 608 0.33 47.52 32.88
N ASP A 609 1.15 46.89 33.71
CA ASP A 609 2.61 46.78 33.55
C ASP A 609 2.92 45.47 32.79
N PRO A 610 3.82 45.46 31.78
CA PRO A 610 4.30 44.22 31.14
C PRO A 610 4.96 43.21 32.12
N GLY A 611 5.37 43.65 33.31
CA GLY A 611 6.00 42.82 34.32
C GLY A 611 7.49 42.61 34.05
N GLN A 612 8.05 41.50 34.56
CA GLN A 612 9.50 41.24 34.50
C GLN A 612 9.94 40.40 33.30
N ALA A 613 9.02 39.82 32.54
CA ALA A 613 9.36 38.97 31.40
C ALA A 613 9.91 39.83 30.23
N PRO A 614 11.08 39.50 29.65
CA PRO A 614 11.60 40.20 28.48
C PRO A 614 10.72 39.95 27.25
N GLY A 615 10.59 40.95 26.37
CA GLY A 615 9.79 40.86 25.15
C GLY A 615 9.17 42.18 24.70
N LEU A 616 8.41 42.13 23.61
CA LEU A 616 7.65 43.26 23.08
C LEU A 616 6.21 43.24 23.61
N TYR A 617 5.74 44.40 24.04
CA TYR A 617 4.43 44.60 24.61
C TYR A 617 3.74 45.80 24.00
N TYR A 618 2.43 45.74 23.78
CA TYR A 618 1.67 46.86 23.23
C TYR A 618 0.34 47.11 23.97
N LYS A 619 -0.07 48.37 23.95
CA LYS A 619 -1.34 48.88 24.49
C LYS A 619 -2.11 49.56 23.36
N ILE A 620 -3.41 49.32 23.31
CA ILE A 620 -4.31 49.96 22.35
C ILE A 620 -5.38 50.79 23.07
N ARG A 621 -5.84 51.84 22.40
CA ARG A 621 -6.96 52.67 22.82
C ARG A 621 -7.94 52.81 21.65
N SER A 622 -9.00 52.00 21.67
CA SER A 622 -9.99 51.87 20.60
C SER A 622 -11.13 52.91 20.63
N ASP A 623 -11.28 53.66 21.73
CA ASP A 623 -12.23 54.77 21.89
C ASP A 623 -11.69 56.10 21.34
N HIS A 624 -10.46 56.15 20.83
CA HIS A 624 -9.84 57.41 20.40
C HIS A 624 -10.55 57.98 19.16
N PRO A 625 -11.12 59.20 19.18
CA PRO A 625 -12.03 59.68 18.13
C PRO A 625 -11.50 59.62 16.70
N LYS A 626 -10.19 59.80 16.50
CA LYS A 626 -9.55 59.71 15.18
C LYS A 626 -9.28 58.28 14.68
N ALA A 627 -9.45 57.26 15.52
CA ALA A 627 -9.16 55.85 15.23
C ALA A 627 -10.41 54.96 15.18
N ILE A 628 -11.60 55.44 15.58
CA ILE A 628 -12.85 54.65 15.65
C ILE A 628 -13.21 54.00 14.29
N HIS A 629 -12.81 54.60 13.16
CA HIS A 629 -13.03 54.04 11.83
C HIS A 629 -12.31 52.69 11.58
N ALA A 630 -11.30 52.35 12.40
CA ALA A 630 -10.56 51.09 12.37
C ALA A 630 -11.18 49.98 13.27
N ASN A 631 -12.34 50.25 13.87
CA ASN A 631 -13.09 49.28 14.67
C ASN A 631 -14.12 48.54 13.81
N TYR A 632 -14.53 47.32 14.21
CA TYR A 632 -15.68 46.63 13.62
C TYR A 632 -16.93 47.51 13.65
N ILE A 633 -17.72 47.49 12.57
CA ILE A 633 -18.94 48.30 12.41
C ILE A 633 -19.89 48.09 13.60
N GLY A 634 -20.37 49.19 14.17
CA GLY A 634 -21.27 49.19 15.33
C GLY A 634 -20.59 49.00 16.69
N THR A 635 -19.27 48.79 16.73
CA THR A 635 -18.53 48.46 17.96
C THR A 635 -17.40 49.46 18.28
N ASP A 636 -16.82 49.27 19.47
CA ASP A 636 -15.58 49.92 19.92
C ASP A 636 -14.38 48.94 19.93
N THR A 637 -14.47 47.85 19.14
CA THR A 637 -13.44 46.80 19.03
C THR A 637 -12.50 47.11 17.89
N LEU A 638 -11.27 47.54 18.20
CA LEU A 638 -10.23 47.85 17.23
C LEU A 638 -9.65 46.58 16.59
N VAL A 639 -9.58 46.55 15.26
CA VAL A 639 -9.14 45.37 14.48
C VAL A 639 -8.17 45.66 13.33
N ASN A 640 -7.82 46.92 13.09
CA ASN A 640 -6.74 47.29 12.17
C ASN A 640 -5.79 48.29 12.84
N LEU A 641 -4.57 47.84 13.16
CA LEU A 641 -3.58 48.69 13.82
C LEU A 641 -3.06 49.80 12.91
N LYS A 642 -2.91 49.56 11.60
CA LYS A 642 -2.42 50.54 10.63
C LYS A 642 -3.34 51.76 10.54
N MET A 643 -4.63 51.54 10.28
CA MET A 643 -5.63 52.62 10.18
C MET A 643 -5.73 53.44 11.47
N ALA A 644 -5.72 52.77 12.63
CA ALA A 644 -5.71 53.47 13.91
C ALA A 644 -4.43 54.30 14.10
N TYR A 645 -3.26 53.70 13.85
CA TYR A 645 -1.97 54.39 13.97
C TYR A 645 -1.84 55.58 13.01
N ASP A 646 -2.39 55.50 11.79
CA ASP A 646 -2.45 56.62 10.87
C ASP A 646 -3.35 57.75 11.39
N GLY A 647 -4.50 57.41 11.99
CA GLY A 647 -5.44 58.39 12.54
C GLY A 647 -4.96 59.10 13.81
N ALA A 648 -4.21 58.41 14.68
CA ALA A 648 -3.90 58.89 16.03
C ALA A 648 -2.50 58.56 16.58
N GLY A 649 -1.68 57.81 15.85
CA GLY A 649 -0.30 57.46 16.21
C GLY A 649 -0.14 56.95 17.64
N ASN A 650 0.81 57.54 18.37
CA ASN A 650 1.12 57.18 19.75
C ASN A 650 -0.03 57.43 20.76
N GLN A 651 -1.12 58.08 20.35
CA GLN A 651 -2.31 58.30 21.19
C GLN A 651 -3.27 57.10 21.20
N THR A 652 -3.20 56.23 20.18
CA THR A 652 -4.02 55.00 20.08
C THR A 652 -3.20 53.72 20.27
N LEU A 653 -1.92 53.73 19.91
CA LEU A 653 -1.01 52.60 20.09
C LEU A 653 0.21 53.03 20.91
N GLN A 654 0.58 52.24 21.93
CA GLN A 654 1.84 52.41 22.63
C GLN A 654 2.58 51.07 22.66
N VAL A 655 3.86 51.06 22.31
CA VAL A 655 4.67 49.85 22.24
C VAL A 655 5.90 50.00 23.12
N PHE A 656 6.22 48.94 23.86
CA PHE A 656 7.28 48.88 24.86
C PHE A 656 8.12 47.62 24.64
N GLU A 657 9.41 47.73 24.85
CA GLU A 657 10.32 46.60 24.88
C GLU A 657 10.86 46.42 26.31
N ARG A 658 10.69 45.21 26.87
CA ARG A 658 11.29 44.81 28.13
C ARG A 658 12.58 44.06 27.82
N LEU A 659 13.71 44.66 28.17
CA LEU A 659 15.04 44.09 27.92
C LEU A 659 15.38 43.01 28.98
N PRO A 660 16.31 42.08 28.68
CA PRO A 660 16.73 41.03 29.61
C PRO A 660 17.26 41.51 30.98
N ASN A 661 17.72 42.76 31.07
CA ASN A 661 18.16 43.40 32.32
C ASN A 661 17.01 44.04 33.12
N GLY A 662 15.75 43.83 32.74
CA GLY A 662 14.57 44.42 33.37
C GLY A 662 14.31 45.88 33.02
N ARG A 663 15.13 46.52 32.17
CA ARG A 663 14.83 47.88 31.68
C ARG A 663 13.67 47.83 30.69
N GLN A 664 12.71 48.73 30.86
CA GLN A 664 11.64 48.96 29.90
C GLN A 664 11.97 50.20 29.05
N GLU A 665 11.76 50.10 27.75
CA GLU A 665 11.89 51.21 26.80
C GLU A 665 10.57 51.41 26.04
N THR A 666 10.11 52.65 25.92
CA THR A 666 9.00 52.99 25.01
C THR A 666 9.53 53.09 23.60
N VAL A 667 9.07 52.20 22.72
CA VAL A 667 9.61 52.01 21.35
C VAL A 667 8.61 52.38 20.26
N THR A 668 7.41 52.87 20.60
CA THR A 668 6.32 53.19 19.66
C THR A 668 6.78 53.92 18.39
N SER A 669 7.50 55.04 18.53
CA SER A 669 7.96 55.84 17.39
C SER A 669 9.06 55.18 16.55
N ASN A 670 9.73 54.14 17.07
CA ASN A 670 10.74 53.38 16.35
C ASN A 670 10.14 52.07 15.84
N MET A 671 9.31 52.19 14.80
CA MET A 671 8.54 51.08 14.22
C MET A 671 9.40 49.85 13.88
N SER A 672 10.65 50.04 13.43
CA SER A 672 11.55 48.94 13.07
C SER A 672 11.92 48.03 14.26
N ARG A 673 11.72 48.46 15.51
CA ARG A 673 11.92 47.60 16.70
C ARG A 673 10.78 46.61 16.93
N TRP A 674 9.55 46.92 16.51
CA TRP A 674 8.35 46.18 16.93
C TRP A 674 7.40 45.73 15.82
N THR A 675 7.55 46.24 14.60
CA THR A 675 6.81 45.80 13.42
C THR A 675 7.76 45.61 12.24
N TYR A 676 7.37 44.77 11.28
CA TYR A 676 8.01 44.68 9.97
C TYR A 676 7.45 45.67 8.94
N GLY A 677 6.51 46.54 9.35
CA GLY A 677 5.75 47.42 8.47
C GLY A 677 4.39 46.81 8.10
N THR A 678 3.76 47.38 7.08
CA THR A 678 2.48 46.87 6.56
C THR A 678 2.66 45.69 5.62
N ARG A 679 1.68 44.78 5.60
CA ARG A 679 1.55 43.76 4.56
C ARG A 679 0.12 43.74 4.02
N ASP A 680 -0.04 43.70 2.70
CA ASP A 680 -1.36 43.66 2.06
C ASP A 680 -2.03 42.29 2.25
N VAL A 681 -3.36 42.32 2.43
CA VAL A 681 -4.22 41.15 2.60
C VAL A 681 -4.05 40.15 1.45
N LYS A 682 -4.02 40.65 0.20
CA LYS A 682 -3.74 39.84 -0.99
C LYS A 682 -2.36 39.20 -0.93
N THR A 683 -1.33 39.93 -0.50
CA THR A 683 0.05 39.42 -0.42
C THR A 683 0.17 38.30 0.61
N MET A 684 -0.51 38.40 1.75
CA MET A 684 -0.56 37.31 2.75
C MET A 684 -1.23 36.04 2.20
N GLY A 685 -2.29 36.17 1.40
CA GLY A 685 -2.83 35.03 0.64
C GLY A 685 -1.82 34.44 -0.35
N GLU A 686 -1.10 35.29 -1.10
CA GLU A 686 -0.07 34.83 -2.04
C GLU A 686 1.13 34.17 -1.34
N ASP A 687 1.45 34.51 -0.10
CA ASP A 687 2.53 33.87 0.66
C ASP A 687 2.24 32.39 0.92
N ILE A 688 1.01 32.06 1.36
CA ILE A 688 0.59 30.66 1.56
C ILE A 688 0.38 29.92 0.22
N SER A 689 0.01 30.64 -0.85
CA SER A 689 -0.26 30.09 -2.18
C SER A 689 0.89 30.35 -3.17
N GLY A 690 0.66 31.27 -4.10
CA GLY A 690 1.58 31.71 -5.15
C GLY A 690 1.08 33.03 -5.76
N THR A 691 1.93 33.72 -6.52
CA THR A 691 1.55 35.02 -7.09
C THR A 691 0.51 34.86 -8.19
N GLY A 692 -0.63 35.55 -8.04
CA GLY A 692 -1.80 35.39 -8.90
C GLY A 692 -2.72 34.20 -8.53
N ASP A 693 -2.38 33.39 -7.54
CA ASP A 693 -3.20 32.22 -7.13
C ASP A 693 -4.29 32.57 -6.10
N THR A 694 -4.22 33.75 -5.49
CA THR A 694 -5.21 34.26 -4.53
C THR A 694 -6.36 34.94 -5.25
N VAL A 695 -7.59 34.49 -4.98
CA VAL A 695 -8.82 35.13 -5.46
C VAL A 695 -9.26 36.16 -4.43
N ARG A 696 -9.40 37.42 -4.85
CA ARG A 696 -9.96 38.49 -4.01
C ARG A 696 -11.45 38.67 -4.33
N ILE A 697 -12.27 38.78 -3.30
CA ILE A 697 -13.73 38.85 -3.39
C ILE A 697 -14.20 40.10 -2.63
N THR A 698 -14.93 41.00 -3.29
CA THR A 698 -15.20 42.36 -2.79
C THR A 698 -16.16 42.45 -1.60
N ASN A 699 -16.85 41.36 -1.24
CA ASN A 699 -17.65 41.18 -0.04
C ASN A 699 -18.23 39.75 -0.01
N TYR A 700 -18.77 39.34 1.13
CA TYR A 700 -19.37 38.01 1.31
C TYR A 700 -20.53 37.70 0.36
N SER A 701 -21.32 38.69 -0.07
CA SER A 701 -22.47 38.42 -0.97
C SER A 701 -22.03 37.92 -2.37
N GLY A 702 -20.81 38.24 -2.80
CA GLY A 702 -20.21 37.74 -4.04
C GLY A 702 -19.62 36.32 -3.94
N LEU A 703 -19.31 35.85 -2.72
CA LEU A 703 -18.61 34.58 -2.48
C LEU A 703 -19.34 33.38 -3.09
N ALA A 704 -20.68 33.36 -3.01
CA ALA A 704 -21.48 32.25 -3.54
C ALA A 704 -21.44 32.14 -5.07
N ALA A 705 -21.40 33.26 -5.78
CA ALA A 705 -21.24 33.26 -7.25
C ALA A 705 -19.84 32.78 -7.65
N GLN A 706 -18.81 33.24 -6.93
CA GLN A 706 -17.43 32.84 -7.16
C GLN A 706 -17.22 31.33 -6.92
N MET A 707 -17.69 30.80 -5.77
CA MET A 707 -17.63 29.38 -5.45
C MET A 707 -18.36 28.53 -6.49
N LYS A 708 -19.58 28.92 -6.89
CA LYS A 708 -20.32 28.22 -7.95
C LYS A 708 -19.55 28.18 -9.27
N SER A 709 -18.92 29.28 -9.69
CA SER A 709 -18.11 29.32 -10.92
C SER A 709 -16.91 28.38 -10.84
N ILE A 710 -16.22 28.35 -9.70
CA ILE A 710 -15.08 27.45 -9.47
C ILE A 710 -15.51 25.99 -9.61
N ALA A 711 -16.58 25.58 -8.92
CA ALA A 711 -17.10 24.21 -9.00
C ALA A 711 -17.51 23.84 -10.45
N GLN A 712 -18.16 24.75 -11.18
CA GLN A 712 -18.51 24.54 -12.58
C GLN A 712 -17.28 24.36 -13.49
N ASP A 713 -16.21 25.13 -13.28
CA ASP A 713 -14.98 25.02 -14.06
C ASP A 713 -14.13 23.78 -13.69
N LEU A 714 -14.29 23.24 -12.49
CA LEU A 714 -13.77 21.90 -12.15
C LEU A 714 -14.58 20.81 -12.85
N SER A 715 -15.92 20.86 -12.79
CA SER A 715 -16.81 19.87 -13.40
C SER A 715 -16.63 19.76 -14.93
N LYS A 716 -16.41 20.88 -15.63
CA LYS A 716 -16.12 20.91 -17.09
C LYS A 716 -14.87 20.14 -17.51
N LYS A 717 -13.95 19.83 -16.59
CA LYS A 717 -12.70 19.11 -16.88
C LYS A 717 -12.83 17.59 -16.81
N CYS A 718 -14.01 17.08 -16.45
CA CYS A 718 -14.25 15.64 -16.37
C CYS A 718 -15.11 15.16 -17.54
N ASN A 719 -14.46 14.56 -18.55
CA ASN A 719 -15.11 13.65 -19.47
C ASN A 719 -14.95 12.22 -18.95
N GLY A 720 -16.07 11.50 -18.78
CA GLY A 720 -16.14 10.05 -18.65
C GLY A 720 -15.53 9.37 -17.40
N GLU A 721 -16.26 8.42 -16.81
CA GLU A 721 -15.74 7.53 -15.75
C GLU A 721 -16.08 6.06 -16.06
N VAL A 722 -15.12 5.15 -15.87
CA VAL A 722 -15.32 3.70 -15.88
C VAL A 722 -15.05 3.15 -14.49
N ILE A 723 -15.95 2.32 -13.96
CA ILE A 723 -15.84 1.65 -12.66
C ILE A 723 -15.96 0.14 -12.89
N VAL A 724 -15.07 -0.65 -12.28
CA VAL A 724 -15.21 -2.09 -12.13
C VAL A 724 -15.33 -2.44 -10.66
N LYS A 725 -16.35 -3.23 -10.28
CA LYS A 725 -16.50 -3.83 -8.95
C LYS A 725 -16.27 -5.34 -9.04
N LYS A 726 -15.37 -5.85 -8.19
CA LYS A 726 -15.15 -7.28 -8.02
C LYS A 726 -16.08 -7.87 -6.97
N ARG A 727 -16.65 -9.03 -7.25
CA ARG A 727 -17.36 -9.85 -6.26
C ARG A 727 -16.85 -11.28 -6.24
N ILE A 728 -17.02 -11.95 -5.10
CA ILE A 728 -16.92 -13.41 -5.01
C ILE A 728 -18.33 -13.99 -4.92
N VAL A 729 -18.57 -15.06 -5.67
CA VAL A 729 -19.83 -15.83 -5.70
C VAL A 729 -19.57 -17.31 -5.36
N ASP A 730 -20.61 -18.05 -5.03
CA ASP A 730 -20.57 -19.51 -4.99
C ASP A 730 -20.70 -20.12 -6.41
N GLU A 731 -20.59 -21.44 -6.51
CA GLU A 731 -20.72 -22.18 -7.78
C GLU A 731 -22.09 -22.02 -8.47
N ASN A 732 -23.11 -21.51 -7.76
CA ASN A 732 -24.45 -21.21 -8.28
C ASN A 732 -24.65 -19.71 -8.60
N GLY A 733 -23.60 -18.89 -8.49
CA GLY A 733 -23.66 -17.46 -8.77
C GLY A 733 -24.32 -16.62 -7.68
N LYS A 734 -24.51 -17.15 -6.47
CA LYS A 734 -24.96 -16.37 -5.30
C LYS A 734 -23.79 -15.58 -4.74
N VAL A 735 -23.98 -14.30 -4.46
CA VAL A 735 -22.91 -13.43 -3.93
C VAL A 735 -22.50 -13.85 -2.51
N LEU A 736 -21.19 -14.04 -2.32
CA LEU A 736 -20.52 -14.33 -1.05
C LEU A 736 -19.75 -13.10 -0.52
N SER A 737 -19.13 -12.33 -1.42
CA SER A 737 -18.44 -11.07 -1.14
C SER A 737 -18.85 -10.02 -2.17
N ASP A 738 -19.50 -8.94 -1.76
CA ASP A 738 -19.93 -7.83 -2.63
C ASP A 738 -18.91 -6.67 -2.60
N GLY A 739 -17.65 -6.96 -2.91
CA GLY A 739 -16.57 -5.98 -2.92
C GLY A 739 -15.25 -6.61 -2.49
N GLU A 740 -14.59 -7.32 -3.40
CA GLU A 740 -13.35 -8.03 -3.09
C GLU A 740 -12.09 -7.20 -3.46
N PRO A 741 -11.28 -6.78 -2.49
CA PRO A 741 -10.12 -5.94 -2.71
C PRO A 741 -8.88 -6.73 -3.20
N GLY A 742 -7.88 -6.02 -3.73
CA GLY A 742 -6.64 -6.65 -4.18
C GLY A 742 -6.79 -7.48 -5.47
N TRP A 743 -7.85 -7.26 -6.25
CA TRP A 743 -8.04 -7.83 -7.59
C TRP A 743 -7.64 -6.83 -8.65
N GLU A 744 -7.18 -7.31 -9.79
CA GLU A 744 -6.41 -6.48 -10.71
C GLU A 744 -6.99 -6.50 -12.12
N PHE A 745 -7.15 -5.30 -12.69
CA PHE A 745 -7.81 -5.07 -13.97
C PHE A 745 -6.98 -4.13 -14.83
N THR A 746 -6.91 -4.40 -16.12
CA THR A 746 -6.35 -3.50 -17.13
C THR A 746 -7.45 -2.95 -18.01
N LEU A 747 -7.55 -1.63 -18.10
CA LEU A 747 -8.38 -0.93 -19.08
C LEU A 747 -7.51 -0.56 -20.29
N SER A 748 -8.03 -0.75 -21.50
CA SER A 748 -7.38 -0.38 -22.76
C SER A 748 -8.37 0.31 -23.70
N ALA A 749 -7.94 1.40 -24.33
CA ALA A 749 -8.76 2.24 -25.21
C ALA A 749 -8.35 2.08 -26.70
N ASN A 750 -8.11 0.84 -27.14
CA ASN A 750 -7.83 0.48 -28.54
C ASN A 750 -6.71 1.32 -29.21
N GLY A 751 -5.70 1.73 -28.43
CA GLY A 751 -4.58 2.55 -28.90
C GLY A 751 -4.80 4.07 -28.86
N GLN A 752 -5.98 4.54 -28.46
CA GLN A 752 -6.27 5.98 -28.28
C GLN A 752 -5.77 6.46 -26.92
N LYS A 753 -5.05 7.59 -26.89
CA LYS A 753 -4.62 8.24 -25.63
C LYS A 753 -5.77 9.03 -25.02
N VAL A 754 -6.69 8.33 -24.36
CA VAL A 754 -7.89 8.91 -23.72
C VAL A 754 -8.02 8.53 -22.24
N ILE A 755 -7.30 7.51 -21.76
CA ILE A 755 -7.37 7.12 -20.36
C ILE A 755 -6.51 8.10 -19.55
N ASP A 756 -7.10 8.74 -18.55
CA ASP A 756 -6.40 9.66 -17.66
C ASP A 756 -5.80 8.90 -16.46
N PRO A 757 -4.46 8.82 -16.33
CA PRO A 757 -3.78 8.15 -15.22
C PRO A 757 -3.66 9.02 -13.96
N GLY A 758 -4.17 10.26 -13.97
CA GLY A 758 -4.10 11.19 -12.84
C GLY A 758 -2.98 12.23 -12.92
N ASN A 759 -2.16 12.23 -13.98
CA ASN A 759 -0.94 13.05 -14.12
C ASN A 759 -0.99 14.08 -15.27
N GLY A 760 -2.14 14.24 -15.93
CA GLY A 760 -2.33 15.16 -17.07
C GLY A 760 -1.79 14.66 -18.41
N SER A 761 -1.15 13.49 -18.49
CA SER A 761 -0.73 12.85 -19.73
C SER A 761 -1.56 11.60 -20.01
N LEU A 762 -2.44 11.68 -21.02
CA LEU A 762 -3.34 10.59 -21.37
C LEU A 762 -2.60 9.36 -21.92
N VAL A 763 -3.03 8.17 -21.51
CA VAL A 763 -2.45 6.87 -21.87
C VAL A 763 -3.45 6.01 -22.65
N THR A 764 -2.92 4.99 -23.34
CA THR A 764 -3.72 4.05 -24.16
C THR A 764 -4.24 2.85 -23.38
N GLN A 765 -3.60 2.56 -22.25
CA GLN A 765 -3.96 1.49 -21.31
C GLN A 765 -3.57 1.90 -19.89
N TRP A 766 -4.34 1.47 -18.88
CA TRP A 766 -4.00 1.67 -17.47
C TRP A 766 -4.48 0.51 -16.61
N ARG A 767 -3.56 -0.05 -15.82
CA ARG A 767 -3.78 -1.11 -14.83
C ARG A 767 -4.16 -0.52 -13.48
N LYS A 768 -5.17 -1.10 -12.81
CA LYS A 768 -5.54 -0.78 -11.43
C LYS A 768 -5.83 -2.02 -10.61
N VAL A 769 -5.68 -1.87 -9.29
CA VAL A 769 -6.08 -2.86 -8.28
C VAL A 769 -7.32 -2.34 -7.57
N THR A 770 -8.23 -3.24 -7.20
CA THR A 770 -9.45 -2.91 -6.48
C THR A 770 -9.15 -2.48 -5.04
N SER A 771 -9.76 -1.37 -4.62
CA SER A 771 -9.45 -0.69 -3.35
C SER A 771 -9.76 -1.54 -2.12
N TRP A 772 -8.90 -1.41 -1.10
CA TRP A 772 -9.06 -1.98 0.25
C TRP A 772 -9.83 -1.06 1.21
N ARG A 773 -10.12 0.19 0.84
CA ARG A 773 -10.85 1.14 1.70
C ARG A 773 -12.34 0.78 1.70
N GLU A 774 -13.03 1.00 2.81
CA GLU A 774 -14.44 0.58 2.94
C GLU A 774 -15.39 1.40 2.04
N GLU A 775 -15.06 2.66 1.73
CA GLU A 775 -15.89 3.54 0.89
C GLU A 775 -15.94 3.16 -0.60
N ASP A 776 -14.93 2.45 -1.10
CA ASP A 776 -14.81 2.03 -2.51
C ASP A 776 -14.35 0.56 -2.65
N LYS A 777 -14.61 -0.23 -1.61
CA LYS A 777 -14.12 -1.60 -1.42
C LYS A 777 -14.40 -2.50 -2.61
N GLY A 778 -13.34 -3.14 -3.08
CA GLY A 778 -13.42 -4.02 -4.24
C GLY A 778 -13.70 -3.30 -5.56
N THR A 779 -13.53 -1.98 -5.65
CA THR A 779 -13.69 -1.23 -6.91
C THR A 779 -12.38 -0.65 -7.45
N ALA A 780 -12.29 -0.57 -8.78
CA ALA A 780 -11.25 0.15 -9.52
C ALA A 780 -11.93 1.15 -10.47
N ARG A 781 -11.35 2.36 -10.63
CA ARG A 781 -11.97 3.49 -11.37
C ARG A 781 -11.00 4.16 -12.34
N TRP A 782 -11.44 4.54 -13.54
CA TRP A 782 -10.62 5.22 -14.56
C TRP A 782 -11.37 6.44 -15.12
N GLY A 783 -10.67 7.56 -15.33
CA GLY A 783 -11.19 8.73 -16.08
C GLY A 783 -10.93 8.58 -17.58
N ILE A 784 -11.85 9.03 -18.44
CA ILE A 784 -11.80 8.81 -19.90
C ILE A 784 -12.00 10.12 -20.66
N GLN A 785 -10.90 10.82 -20.92
CA GLN A 785 -10.89 12.12 -21.56
C GLN A 785 -11.09 12.00 -23.08
N SER A 786 -12.33 12.15 -23.56
CA SER A 786 -12.69 12.28 -24.97
C SER A 786 -14.01 13.03 -25.17
N GLU A 787 -14.12 13.79 -26.27
CA GLU A 787 -15.36 14.41 -26.75
C GLU A 787 -16.20 13.46 -27.64
N THR A 788 -15.81 12.19 -27.80
CA THR A 788 -16.49 11.21 -28.66
C THR A 788 -16.64 9.86 -27.95
N ALA A 789 -17.66 9.08 -28.32
CA ALA A 789 -17.91 7.75 -27.76
C ALA A 789 -16.67 6.83 -27.86
N GLN A 790 -16.38 6.06 -26.81
CA GLN A 790 -15.17 5.23 -26.72
C GLN A 790 -15.50 3.74 -26.64
N ASP A 791 -14.77 2.91 -27.38
CA ASP A 791 -14.80 1.46 -27.24
C ASP A 791 -13.63 1.02 -26.35
N LEU A 792 -13.96 0.46 -25.19
CA LEU A 792 -13.00 0.16 -24.14
C LEU A 792 -12.97 -1.35 -23.85
N THR A 793 -11.75 -1.88 -23.68
CA THR A 793 -11.50 -3.27 -23.31
C THR A 793 -11.05 -3.33 -21.85
N LEU A 794 -11.71 -4.15 -21.05
CA LEU A 794 -11.40 -4.42 -19.65
C LEU A 794 -10.97 -5.88 -19.50
N THR A 795 -9.80 -6.13 -18.91
CA THR A 795 -9.29 -7.49 -18.71
C THR A 795 -8.89 -7.71 -17.26
N GLU A 796 -9.42 -8.77 -16.66
CA GLU A 796 -9.04 -9.23 -15.32
C GLU A 796 -7.74 -10.04 -15.35
N THR A 797 -6.82 -9.76 -14.42
CA THR A 797 -5.77 -10.71 -14.04
C THR A 797 -6.34 -11.67 -13.01
N GLN A 798 -6.49 -12.95 -13.37
CA GLN A 798 -6.97 -13.98 -12.45
C GLN A 798 -6.06 -14.16 -11.23
N LYS A 799 -6.69 -14.47 -10.10
CA LYS A 799 -6.06 -14.72 -8.81
C LYS A 799 -6.00 -16.23 -8.55
N GLU A 800 -4.87 -16.72 -8.04
CA GLU A 800 -4.69 -18.14 -7.72
C GLU A 800 -5.79 -18.66 -6.77
N GLY A 801 -6.32 -19.85 -7.06
CA GLY A 801 -7.41 -20.46 -6.30
C GLY A 801 -8.81 -19.92 -6.64
N TYR A 802 -8.97 -19.13 -7.70
CA TYR A 802 -10.26 -18.60 -8.16
C TYR A 802 -10.45 -18.79 -9.67
N SER A 803 -11.70 -18.67 -10.13
CA SER A 803 -12.06 -18.70 -11.55
C SER A 803 -13.22 -17.76 -11.86
N LEU A 804 -13.26 -17.22 -13.08
CA LEU A 804 -14.27 -16.25 -13.50
C LEU A 804 -15.66 -16.90 -13.57
N TYR A 805 -16.67 -16.23 -12.98
CA TYR A 805 -18.07 -16.64 -13.06
C TYR A 805 -18.79 -15.83 -14.12
N GLN A 806 -19.17 -16.46 -15.23
CA GLN A 806 -19.96 -15.80 -16.27
C GLN A 806 -21.45 -15.74 -15.89
N ARG A 807 -22.06 -14.56 -16.02
CA ARG A 807 -23.53 -14.41 -15.98
C ARG A 807 -24.07 -14.34 -17.39
N ASP A 808 -25.01 -15.21 -17.73
CA ASP A 808 -25.62 -15.30 -19.07
C ASP A 808 -24.58 -15.41 -20.20
N GLY A 809 -23.48 -16.13 -19.93
CA GLY A 809 -22.34 -16.29 -20.84
C GLY A 809 -21.47 -15.04 -21.01
N LYS A 810 -21.60 -14.02 -20.14
CA LYS A 810 -20.82 -12.78 -20.16
C LYS A 810 -19.81 -12.70 -19.03
N ASN A 811 -18.60 -12.21 -19.34
CA ASN A 811 -17.52 -12.03 -18.38
C ASN A 811 -17.79 -10.91 -17.35
N ALA A 812 -18.73 -10.02 -17.65
CA ALA A 812 -19.15 -8.93 -16.75
C ALA A 812 -20.61 -8.55 -17.00
N VAL A 813 -21.25 -7.94 -16.00
CA VAL A 813 -22.54 -7.25 -16.15
C VAL A 813 -22.29 -5.75 -15.99
N CYS A 814 -22.59 -4.97 -17.02
CA CYS A 814 -22.33 -3.52 -17.04
C CYS A 814 -23.61 -2.68 -17.11
N GLN A 815 -23.51 -1.45 -16.63
CA GLN A 815 -24.55 -0.43 -16.63
C GLN A 815 -23.93 0.91 -17.04
N GLU A 816 -24.72 1.71 -17.76
CA GLU A 816 -24.40 3.09 -18.10
C GLU A 816 -25.22 4.04 -17.23
N THR A 817 -24.62 5.08 -16.66
CA THR A 817 -25.29 6.17 -15.94
C THR A 817 -25.11 7.49 -16.70
N ARG A 818 -26.21 8.21 -16.92
CA ARG A 818 -26.25 9.55 -17.52
C ARG A 818 -27.44 10.32 -16.96
N ASP A 819 -27.27 11.61 -16.65
CA ASP A 819 -28.33 12.50 -16.13
C ASP A 819 -29.09 11.91 -14.92
N GLY A 820 -28.37 11.22 -14.02
CA GLY A 820 -28.93 10.53 -12.85
C GLY A 820 -29.73 9.26 -13.15
N LYS A 821 -29.87 8.86 -14.42
CA LYS A 821 -30.55 7.63 -14.85
C LYS A 821 -29.54 6.54 -15.17
N THR A 822 -29.86 5.30 -14.82
CA THR A 822 -29.02 4.13 -15.07
C THR A 822 -29.74 3.13 -15.98
N ALA A 823 -29.03 2.59 -16.97
CA ALA A 823 -29.53 1.58 -17.90
C ALA A 823 -28.51 0.42 -18.05
N PRO A 824 -28.95 -0.81 -18.37
CA PRO A 824 -28.03 -1.90 -18.71
C PRO A 824 -27.18 -1.56 -19.93
N LEU A 825 -25.90 -1.92 -19.91
CA LEU A 825 -24.97 -1.73 -21.02
C LEU A 825 -24.52 -3.08 -21.58
N GLY A 826 -24.54 -3.21 -22.91
CA GLY A 826 -24.13 -4.43 -23.60
C GLY A 826 -22.65 -4.75 -23.42
N VAL A 827 -22.34 -6.03 -23.20
CA VAL A 827 -20.98 -6.55 -23.00
C VAL A 827 -20.64 -7.60 -24.06
N GLN A 828 -19.46 -7.50 -24.67
CA GLN A 828 -18.89 -8.51 -25.55
C GLN A 828 -17.66 -9.13 -24.90
N ASN A 829 -17.59 -10.45 -24.75
CA ASN A 829 -16.39 -11.10 -24.18
C ASN A 829 -15.22 -10.96 -25.16
N ASP A 830 -14.02 -10.81 -24.60
CA ASP A 830 -12.76 -10.66 -25.32
C ASP A 830 -11.71 -11.60 -24.71
N GLY A 831 -11.72 -12.85 -25.15
CA GLY A 831 -10.99 -13.94 -24.49
C GLY A 831 -11.64 -14.40 -23.17
N GLU A 832 -10.87 -15.15 -22.37
CA GLU A 832 -11.36 -15.81 -21.16
C GLU A 832 -11.68 -14.83 -20.02
N PHE A 833 -10.86 -13.80 -19.84
CA PHE A 833 -10.94 -12.85 -18.72
C PHE A 833 -11.17 -11.39 -19.15
N GLY A 834 -11.31 -11.14 -20.46
CA GLY A 834 -11.51 -9.82 -21.05
C GLY A 834 -12.94 -9.58 -21.51
N PHE A 835 -13.33 -8.31 -21.58
CA PHE A 835 -14.61 -7.89 -22.16
C PHE A 835 -14.56 -6.45 -22.68
N LYS A 836 -15.42 -6.15 -23.65
CA LYS A 836 -15.55 -4.86 -24.32
C LYS A 836 -16.87 -4.20 -23.96
N VAL A 837 -16.80 -2.89 -23.74
CA VAL A 837 -17.94 -1.99 -23.49
C VAL A 837 -17.82 -0.76 -24.37
N ARG A 838 -18.97 -0.26 -24.85
CA ARG A 838 -19.05 1.01 -25.57
C ARG A 838 -19.58 2.09 -24.64
N MET A 839 -18.75 3.10 -24.38
CA MET A 839 -19.06 4.26 -23.55
C MET A 839 -19.66 5.34 -24.44
N ASN A 840 -20.96 5.61 -24.30
CA ASN A 840 -21.65 6.53 -25.20
C ASN A 840 -21.33 7.99 -24.86
N GLU A 841 -21.37 8.84 -25.87
CA GLU A 841 -21.23 10.30 -25.77
C GLU A 841 -22.56 10.98 -26.10
N LYS A 842 -22.79 12.16 -25.50
CA LYS A 842 -23.84 13.10 -25.86
C LYS A 842 -23.40 14.50 -25.40
N ASP A 843 -23.63 15.50 -26.24
CA ASP A 843 -23.29 16.91 -25.95
C ASP A 843 -21.80 17.12 -25.60
N LYS A 844 -20.91 16.32 -26.24
CA LYS A 844 -19.46 16.17 -25.99
C LYS A 844 -19.08 15.54 -24.64
N VAL A 845 -20.04 15.04 -23.87
CA VAL A 845 -19.82 14.45 -22.55
C VAL A 845 -20.04 12.94 -22.58
N LEU A 846 -19.01 12.18 -22.24
CA LEU A 846 -19.08 10.74 -22.03
C LEU A 846 -19.90 10.38 -20.78
N SER A 847 -20.55 9.22 -20.82
CA SER A 847 -21.31 8.66 -19.70
C SER A 847 -20.41 8.11 -18.58
N ARG A 848 -21.01 7.64 -17.49
CA ARG A 848 -20.34 6.77 -16.53
C ARG A 848 -20.68 5.32 -16.82
N VAL A 849 -19.68 4.44 -16.95
CA VAL A 849 -19.87 3.00 -17.09
C VAL A 849 -19.49 2.31 -15.78
N SER A 850 -20.36 1.45 -15.25
CA SER A 850 -20.09 0.64 -14.06
C SER A 850 -20.30 -0.83 -14.40
N CYS A 851 -19.28 -1.65 -14.17
CA CYS A 851 -19.24 -3.07 -14.49
C CYS A 851 -19.00 -3.90 -13.22
N VAL A 852 -19.65 -5.06 -13.15
CA VAL A 852 -19.47 -6.03 -12.06
C VAL A 852 -18.90 -7.31 -12.62
N VAL A 853 -17.80 -7.79 -12.03
CA VAL A 853 -17.05 -8.98 -12.46
C VAL A 853 -17.00 -9.97 -11.30
N ASP A 854 -17.61 -11.14 -11.48
CA ASP A 854 -17.74 -12.15 -10.44
C ASP A 854 -16.68 -13.25 -10.62
N ASN A 855 -16.07 -13.70 -9.52
CA ASN A 855 -15.29 -14.94 -9.48
C ASN A 855 -15.87 -15.88 -8.43
N TYR A 856 -15.63 -17.18 -8.55
CA TYR A 856 -15.83 -18.14 -7.47
C TYR A 856 -14.49 -18.69 -7.01
N LYS A 857 -14.41 -19.15 -5.74
CA LYS A 857 -13.23 -19.89 -5.27
C LYS A 857 -13.23 -21.24 -5.97
N ALA A 858 -12.15 -21.56 -6.68
CA ALA A 858 -11.99 -22.87 -7.30
C ALA A 858 -11.96 -23.95 -6.20
N PRO A 859 -12.62 -25.11 -6.37
CA PRO A 859 -12.58 -26.17 -5.37
C PRO A 859 -11.14 -26.62 -5.09
N GLU A 860 -10.79 -26.80 -3.82
CA GLU A 860 -9.53 -27.42 -3.39
C GLU A 860 -9.58 -28.93 -3.70
N THR A 861 -9.39 -29.30 -4.97
CA THR A 861 -9.27 -30.69 -5.38
C THR A 861 -7.91 -31.23 -5.00
N GLN A 862 -7.89 -32.38 -4.30
CA GLN A 862 -6.68 -33.20 -4.21
C GLN A 862 -6.15 -33.48 -5.64
N PRO A 863 -4.83 -33.40 -5.88
CA PRO A 863 -4.29 -33.65 -7.20
C PRO A 863 -4.63 -35.08 -7.66
N GLY A 864 -4.98 -35.23 -8.94
CA GLY A 864 -5.19 -36.54 -9.52
C GLY A 864 -3.85 -37.29 -9.62
N LYS A 865 -3.91 -38.62 -9.63
CA LYS A 865 -2.74 -39.46 -9.93
C LYS A 865 -3.07 -40.36 -11.11
N LEU A 866 -2.39 -40.12 -12.24
CA LEU A 866 -2.52 -40.93 -13.43
C LEU A 866 -1.44 -42.01 -13.42
N THR A 867 -1.88 -43.27 -13.35
CA THR A 867 -1.02 -44.46 -13.38
C THR A 867 -1.00 -45.04 -14.78
N PHE A 868 0.18 -45.36 -15.30
CA PHE A 868 0.36 -45.95 -16.63
C PHE A 868 0.54 -47.46 -16.51
N LYS A 869 -0.18 -48.20 -17.35
CA LYS A 869 0.03 -49.64 -17.53
C LYS A 869 0.42 -49.94 -18.97
N LYS A 870 1.33 -50.90 -19.16
CA LYS A 870 1.56 -51.50 -20.46
C LYS A 870 0.82 -52.82 -20.59
N ALA A 871 0.28 -53.09 -21.77
CA ALA A 871 -0.31 -54.36 -22.11
C ALA A 871 0.13 -54.82 -23.52
N GLN A 872 -0.05 -56.11 -23.78
CA GLN A 872 0.01 -56.70 -25.12
C GLN A 872 -1.40 -57.01 -25.63
N TYR A 873 -1.65 -56.73 -26.90
CA TYR A 873 -2.85 -57.11 -27.63
C TYR A 873 -2.57 -58.39 -28.44
N VAL A 874 -3.20 -59.50 -28.06
CA VAL A 874 -3.02 -60.82 -28.68
C VAL A 874 -4.39 -61.48 -28.82
N ASP A 875 -4.73 -61.94 -30.02
CA ASP A 875 -5.96 -62.70 -30.33
C ASP A 875 -7.26 -62.07 -29.77
N GLY A 876 -7.38 -60.74 -29.88
CA GLY A 876 -8.54 -59.98 -29.40
C GLY A 876 -8.57 -59.71 -27.90
N LYS A 877 -7.51 -60.05 -27.15
CA LYS A 877 -7.41 -59.80 -25.69
C LYS A 877 -6.22 -58.90 -25.35
N ILE A 878 -6.48 -57.95 -24.44
CA ILE A 878 -5.48 -57.12 -23.79
C ILE A 878 -4.98 -57.86 -22.53
N THR A 879 -3.67 -58.07 -22.42
CA THR A 879 -3.02 -58.68 -21.24
C THR A 879 -1.98 -57.73 -20.68
N ASP A 880 -2.15 -57.31 -19.41
CA ASP A 880 -1.19 -56.46 -18.69
C ASP A 880 0.22 -57.07 -18.67
N MET A 881 1.23 -56.21 -18.75
CA MET A 881 2.65 -56.53 -18.61
C MET A 881 3.17 -56.06 -17.24
N PRO A 882 4.24 -56.67 -16.70
CA PRO A 882 4.90 -56.16 -15.50
C PRO A 882 5.54 -54.79 -15.79
N GLY A 883 5.10 -53.78 -15.03
CA GLY A 883 5.47 -52.38 -15.21
C GLY A 883 5.20 -51.87 -16.63
N LEU A 884 6.12 -51.08 -17.16
CA LEU A 884 6.01 -50.55 -18.54
C LEU A 884 6.65 -51.43 -19.61
N GLY A 885 7.15 -52.64 -19.29
CA GLY A 885 7.79 -53.53 -20.26
C GLY A 885 9.06 -52.99 -20.94
N GLY A 886 9.60 -51.87 -20.47
CA GLY A 886 10.71 -51.14 -21.11
C GLY A 886 10.28 -50.04 -22.08
N ALA A 887 8.97 -49.76 -22.19
CA ALA A 887 8.42 -48.70 -23.03
C ALA A 887 8.68 -47.29 -22.49
N THR A 888 8.62 -46.29 -23.37
CA THR A 888 8.62 -44.86 -23.01
C THR A 888 7.46 -44.14 -23.70
N PHE A 889 6.84 -43.21 -22.98
CA PHE A 889 5.76 -42.38 -23.50
C PHE A 889 6.09 -40.90 -23.38
N GLU A 890 5.44 -40.10 -24.20
CA GLU A 890 5.49 -38.66 -24.20
C GLU A 890 4.07 -38.09 -24.28
N ILE A 891 3.72 -37.16 -23.41
CA ILE A 891 2.38 -36.58 -23.34
C ILE A 891 2.44 -35.14 -23.85
N TYR A 892 1.54 -34.78 -24.77
CA TYR A 892 1.41 -33.43 -25.33
C TYR A 892 -0.01 -32.90 -25.13
N PRO A 893 -0.21 -31.59 -24.90
CA PRO A 893 -1.54 -30.99 -24.93
C PRO A 893 -2.09 -31.00 -26.36
N ALA A 894 -3.41 -30.92 -26.51
CA ALA A 894 -4.05 -30.86 -27.83
C ALA A 894 -4.21 -29.42 -28.35
N LYS A 895 -3.91 -29.22 -29.64
CA LYS A 895 -4.17 -27.98 -30.39
C LYS A 895 -4.65 -28.34 -31.79
N ASP A 896 -5.71 -27.68 -32.25
CA ASP A 896 -6.34 -27.91 -33.56
C ASP A 896 -6.63 -29.41 -33.86
N GLY A 897 -6.99 -30.17 -32.82
CA GLY A 897 -7.28 -31.61 -32.90
C GLY A 897 -6.06 -32.53 -33.02
N LYS A 898 -4.83 -32.03 -32.83
CA LYS A 898 -3.56 -32.77 -32.93
C LYS A 898 -2.70 -32.56 -31.68
N PRO A 899 -1.63 -33.35 -31.47
CA PRO A 899 -0.64 -33.05 -30.43
C PRO A 899 0.05 -31.71 -30.72
N ASP A 900 0.14 -30.83 -29.73
CA ASP A 900 0.81 -29.55 -29.87
C ASP A 900 2.33 -29.68 -29.67
N TYR A 901 3.02 -29.94 -30.77
CA TYR A 901 4.48 -29.97 -30.80
C TYR A 901 5.13 -28.56 -30.76
N SER A 902 4.36 -27.46 -30.73
CA SER A 902 4.95 -26.11 -30.80
C SER A 902 5.81 -25.74 -29.58
N ALA A 903 5.67 -26.48 -28.48
CA ALA A 903 6.53 -26.37 -27.30
C ALA A 903 7.89 -27.08 -27.44
N GLY A 904 8.14 -27.87 -28.49
CA GLY A 904 9.42 -28.55 -28.75
C GLY A 904 9.81 -29.70 -27.81
N LYS A 905 9.07 -29.94 -26.71
CA LYS A 905 9.16 -31.11 -25.82
C LYS A 905 7.77 -31.56 -25.38
N PRO A 906 7.60 -32.79 -24.86
CA PRO A 906 6.37 -33.20 -24.20
C PRO A 906 6.16 -32.53 -22.83
N LEU A 907 4.89 -32.39 -22.45
CA LEU A 907 4.44 -32.01 -21.11
C LEU A 907 4.93 -33.01 -20.04
N TYR A 908 4.93 -34.30 -20.37
CA TYR A 908 5.49 -35.36 -19.53
C TYR A 908 6.23 -36.40 -20.38
N THR A 909 7.43 -36.80 -19.97
CA THR A 909 8.11 -38.00 -20.48
C THR A 909 8.01 -39.09 -19.42
N ILE A 910 7.45 -40.24 -19.79
CA ILE A 910 7.25 -41.39 -18.91
C ILE A 910 8.30 -42.44 -19.28
N THR A 911 9.13 -42.82 -18.32
CA THR A 911 10.23 -43.77 -18.50
C THR A 911 10.01 -45.07 -17.73
N PRO A 912 10.68 -46.19 -18.07
CA PRO A 912 10.56 -47.44 -17.32
C PRO A 912 10.86 -47.24 -15.83
N GLY A 913 9.89 -47.59 -14.98
CA GLY A 913 9.94 -47.37 -13.53
C GLY A 913 9.16 -46.15 -13.03
N GLN A 914 8.81 -45.20 -13.89
CA GLN A 914 7.93 -44.07 -13.57
C GLN A 914 6.48 -44.42 -13.93
N GLU A 915 5.85 -45.27 -13.11
CA GLU A 915 4.51 -45.81 -13.41
C GLU A 915 3.35 -44.84 -13.13
N SER A 916 3.60 -43.62 -12.64
CA SER A 916 2.54 -42.63 -12.44
C SER A 916 3.04 -41.18 -12.48
N ILE A 917 2.12 -40.25 -12.75
CA ILE A 917 2.31 -38.80 -12.63
C ILE A 917 1.20 -38.15 -11.80
N GLU A 918 1.52 -36.99 -11.22
CA GLU A 918 0.57 -36.11 -10.56
C GLU A 918 -0.11 -35.17 -11.59
N VAL A 919 -1.41 -34.98 -11.43
CA VAL A 919 -2.30 -34.26 -12.36
C VAL A 919 -2.97 -33.12 -11.62
N LYS A 920 -2.78 -31.89 -12.11
CA LYS A 920 -3.34 -30.65 -11.53
C LYS A 920 -4.14 -29.80 -12.52
N THR A 921 -4.31 -30.30 -13.75
CA THR A 921 -4.95 -29.58 -14.85
C THR A 921 -5.92 -30.49 -15.59
N THR A 922 -7.04 -29.93 -16.01
CA THR A 922 -7.98 -30.58 -16.93
C THR A 922 -7.64 -30.22 -18.37
N GLY A 923 -8.05 -31.05 -19.32
CA GLY A 923 -7.84 -30.81 -20.74
C GLY A 923 -7.78 -32.08 -21.59
N THR A 924 -7.64 -31.86 -22.90
CA THR A 924 -7.39 -32.92 -23.88
C THR A 924 -5.89 -33.08 -24.12
N PHE A 925 -5.41 -34.32 -24.10
CA PHE A 925 -4.00 -34.67 -24.29
C PHE A 925 -3.82 -35.76 -25.35
N PHE A 926 -2.60 -35.88 -25.84
CA PHE A 926 -2.15 -36.97 -26.70
C PHE A 926 -0.95 -37.67 -26.06
N LEU A 927 -1.01 -39.01 -25.97
CA LEU A 927 0.12 -39.85 -25.66
C LEU A 927 0.79 -40.30 -26.96
N VAL A 928 2.08 -40.06 -27.07
CA VAL A 928 2.98 -40.53 -28.13
C VAL A 928 3.86 -41.59 -27.51
N GLU A 929 3.82 -42.82 -28.01
CA GLU A 929 4.80 -43.82 -27.60
C GLU A 929 6.12 -43.58 -28.35
N THR A 930 7.23 -43.49 -27.63
CA THR A 930 8.56 -43.23 -28.21
C THR A 930 9.47 -44.45 -28.17
N LYS A 931 9.10 -45.48 -27.41
CA LYS A 931 9.75 -46.79 -27.40
C LYS A 931 8.76 -47.87 -26.98
N ALA A 932 8.68 -48.96 -27.74
CA ALA A 932 7.87 -50.12 -27.41
C ALA A 932 8.64 -51.14 -26.52
N PRO A 933 7.94 -52.04 -25.80
CA PRO A 933 8.52 -53.21 -25.16
C PRO A 933 9.21 -54.13 -26.17
N LYS A 934 10.22 -54.89 -25.70
CA LYS A 934 10.98 -55.81 -26.55
C LYS A 934 10.08 -56.88 -27.18
N GLY A 935 9.96 -56.86 -28.51
CA GLY A 935 9.17 -57.82 -29.29
C GLY A 935 7.75 -57.36 -29.65
N LEU A 936 7.35 -56.15 -29.26
CA LEU A 936 6.10 -55.51 -29.65
C LEU A 936 6.38 -54.35 -30.62
N ASN A 937 5.34 -53.91 -31.35
CA ASN A 937 5.43 -52.78 -32.27
C ASN A 937 5.06 -51.46 -31.56
N LEU A 938 5.78 -50.39 -31.88
CA LEU A 938 5.44 -49.03 -31.46
C LEU A 938 4.05 -48.63 -31.96
N LEU A 939 3.28 -47.89 -31.14
CA LEU A 939 2.03 -47.29 -31.59
C LEU A 939 2.23 -46.45 -32.87
N PRO A 940 1.43 -46.65 -33.93
CA PRO A 940 1.65 -46.01 -35.23
C PRO A 940 1.24 -44.54 -35.27
N HIS A 941 0.42 -44.08 -34.32
CA HIS A 941 -0.06 -42.70 -34.21
C HIS A 941 -0.25 -42.31 -32.74
N PRO A 942 -0.16 -41.01 -32.41
CA PRO A 942 -0.51 -40.48 -31.09
C PRO A 942 -1.96 -40.83 -30.71
N VAL A 943 -2.17 -41.26 -29.47
CA VAL A 943 -3.49 -41.65 -28.95
C VAL A 943 -4.05 -40.58 -28.02
N LYS A 944 -5.29 -40.16 -28.29
CA LYS A 944 -5.98 -39.08 -27.56
C LYS A 944 -6.59 -39.60 -26.25
N PHE A 945 -6.44 -38.86 -25.17
CA PHE A 945 -7.20 -39.07 -23.94
C PHE A 945 -7.60 -37.72 -23.32
N GLU A 946 -8.59 -37.71 -22.45
CA GLU A 946 -9.08 -36.49 -21.80
C GLU A 946 -9.05 -36.64 -20.28
N ILE A 947 -8.60 -35.58 -19.60
CA ILE A 947 -8.68 -35.45 -18.15
C ILE A 947 -9.72 -34.37 -17.85
N ALA A 948 -10.83 -34.76 -17.24
CA ALA A 948 -11.89 -33.86 -16.83
C ALA A 948 -12.02 -33.84 -15.30
N MET A 949 -12.85 -32.93 -14.77
CA MET A 949 -13.22 -32.91 -13.36
C MET A 949 -14.70 -33.26 -13.24
N ASP A 950 -15.01 -34.33 -12.53
CA ASP A 950 -16.40 -34.69 -12.24
C ASP A 950 -16.98 -33.68 -11.25
N GLN A 951 -18.01 -32.93 -11.69
CA GLN A 951 -18.52 -31.78 -10.94
C GLN A 951 -19.32 -32.16 -9.68
N ASN A 952 -19.72 -33.43 -9.55
CA ASN A 952 -20.47 -33.95 -8.40
C ASN A 952 -19.54 -34.46 -7.29
N THR A 953 -18.52 -35.23 -7.68
CA THR A 953 -17.55 -35.88 -6.77
C THR A 953 -16.29 -35.06 -6.54
N LYS A 954 -16.09 -33.98 -7.31
CA LYS A 954 -14.92 -33.08 -7.30
C LYS A 954 -13.58 -33.83 -7.46
N LYS A 955 -13.58 -34.95 -8.21
CA LYS A 955 -12.39 -35.74 -8.53
C LYS A 955 -12.03 -35.60 -10.01
N TYR A 956 -10.73 -35.71 -10.30
CA TYR A 956 -10.25 -35.91 -11.67
C TYR A 956 -10.79 -37.22 -12.24
N THR A 957 -11.17 -37.22 -13.51
CA THR A 957 -11.61 -38.38 -14.27
C THR A 957 -10.77 -38.48 -15.54
N ILE A 958 -10.62 -39.71 -16.04
CA ILE A 958 -9.93 -39.97 -17.30
C ILE A 958 -10.84 -40.73 -18.27
N SER A 959 -10.86 -40.31 -19.53
CA SER A 959 -11.60 -41.00 -20.61
C SER A 959 -10.74 -41.16 -21.88
N ASP A 960 -11.04 -42.20 -22.65
CA ASP A 960 -10.34 -42.63 -23.86
C ASP A 960 -10.84 -41.94 -25.14
N GLY A 961 -11.42 -40.74 -25.00
CA GLY A 961 -11.78 -39.85 -26.11
C GLY A 961 -12.64 -40.50 -27.20
N THR A 962 -12.01 -40.87 -28.31
CA THR A 962 -12.62 -41.70 -29.36
C THR A 962 -11.87 -43.04 -29.35
N SER A 963 -12.55 -44.11 -28.96
CA SER A 963 -11.92 -45.39 -28.63
C SER A 963 -11.29 -46.07 -29.86
N ASN A 964 -9.96 -45.97 -29.98
CA ASN A 964 -9.20 -46.61 -31.07
C ASN A 964 -8.81 -48.08 -30.75
N GLY A 965 -9.24 -48.64 -29.61
CA GLY A 965 -8.92 -50.00 -29.17
C GLY A 965 -7.48 -50.23 -28.67
N LEU A 966 -6.61 -49.21 -28.76
CA LEU A 966 -5.19 -49.25 -28.39
C LEU A 966 -4.89 -48.71 -26.98
N ILE A 967 -5.85 -48.00 -26.39
CA ILE A 967 -5.81 -47.57 -24.99
C ILE A 967 -7.11 -47.96 -24.27
N THR A 968 -7.05 -48.12 -22.96
CA THR A 968 -8.22 -48.17 -22.08
C THR A 968 -7.98 -47.31 -20.84
N THR A 969 -9.03 -46.63 -20.38
CA THR A 969 -8.98 -45.70 -19.25
C THR A 969 -9.95 -46.12 -18.15
N SER A 970 -9.56 -45.98 -16.89
CA SER A 970 -10.42 -46.31 -15.75
C SER A 970 -10.05 -45.54 -14.49
N GLY A 971 -10.98 -45.49 -13.52
CA GLY A 971 -10.74 -44.88 -12.20
C GLY A 971 -10.84 -43.36 -12.16
N THR A 972 -10.72 -42.80 -10.95
CA THR A 972 -10.88 -41.36 -10.67
C THR A 972 -9.96 -40.91 -9.52
N GLY A 973 -9.62 -39.62 -9.45
CA GLY A 973 -8.76 -39.03 -8.43
C GLY A 973 -7.36 -39.64 -8.43
N GLU A 974 -6.96 -40.25 -7.31
CA GLU A 974 -5.67 -40.94 -7.19
C GLU A 974 -5.62 -42.32 -7.88
N ALA A 975 -6.77 -42.84 -8.32
CA ALA A 975 -6.91 -44.17 -8.89
C ALA A 975 -7.07 -44.17 -10.42
N MET A 976 -6.71 -43.08 -11.11
CA MET A 976 -6.80 -43.03 -12.57
C MET A 976 -5.74 -43.94 -13.21
N ILE A 977 -6.15 -44.77 -14.17
CA ILE A 977 -5.30 -45.70 -14.89
C ILE A 977 -5.49 -45.49 -16.40
N LEU A 978 -4.38 -45.32 -17.12
CA LEU A 978 -4.29 -45.38 -18.58
C LEU A 978 -3.46 -46.60 -18.98
N THR A 979 -4.12 -47.60 -19.57
CA THR A 979 -3.47 -48.81 -20.09
C THR A 979 -3.21 -48.62 -21.58
N VAL A 980 -1.97 -48.86 -22.03
CA VAL A 980 -1.54 -48.73 -23.42
C VAL A 980 -1.17 -50.11 -23.98
N ALA A 981 -1.85 -50.55 -25.03
CA ALA A 981 -1.72 -51.90 -25.58
C ALA A 981 -0.99 -51.94 -26.94
N ASP A 982 0.09 -52.72 -27.04
CA ASP A 982 0.80 -52.92 -28.32
C ASP A 982 0.50 -54.28 -28.94
N THR A 983 0.63 -54.34 -30.26
CA THR A 983 0.60 -55.61 -30.99
C THR A 983 1.97 -56.28 -30.98
N LYS A 984 2.01 -57.62 -30.99
CA LYS A 984 3.26 -58.37 -31.22
C LYS A 984 3.83 -58.03 -32.59
N SER A 985 5.16 -58.01 -32.67
CA SER A 985 5.86 -57.98 -33.96
C SER A 985 5.58 -59.30 -34.68
N GLY A 986 4.60 -59.29 -35.59
CA GLY A 986 4.47 -60.33 -36.58
C GLY A 986 5.66 -60.26 -37.52
N GLU A 987 6.15 -61.42 -37.98
CA GLU A 987 6.82 -61.43 -39.26
C GLU A 987 5.91 -60.70 -40.26
N LEU A 988 6.49 -59.75 -41.02
CA LEU A 988 5.76 -59.01 -42.04
C LEU A 988 4.83 -59.97 -42.80
N PRO A 989 3.51 -59.67 -42.95
CA PRO A 989 2.77 -60.34 -44.00
C PRO A 989 3.58 -60.10 -45.27
N LYS A 990 3.99 -61.18 -45.95
CA LYS A 990 4.75 -61.09 -47.20
C LYS A 990 3.85 -60.43 -48.25
N THR A 991 3.82 -59.11 -48.27
CA THR A 991 3.22 -58.29 -49.33
C THR A 991 4.08 -58.36 -50.60
N GLY A 992 5.32 -58.85 -50.47
CA GLY A 992 5.99 -59.66 -51.50
C GLY A 992 5.38 -61.07 -51.61
N GLY A 993 4.08 -61.16 -51.89
CA GLY A 993 3.50 -62.40 -52.42
C GLY A 993 4.04 -62.66 -53.83
N ASN A 994 3.96 -63.90 -54.31
CA ASN A 994 4.61 -64.36 -55.56
C ASN A 994 4.32 -63.51 -56.82
N GLY A 995 3.33 -62.62 -56.82
CA GLY A 995 3.02 -61.71 -57.94
C GLY A 995 4.07 -60.63 -58.20
N VAL A 996 4.76 -60.09 -57.19
CA VAL A 996 5.69 -58.95 -57.39
C VAL A 996 6.94 -59.38 -58.16
N ALA A 997 7.40 -60.62 -57.99
CA ALA A 997 8.52 -61.19 -58.73
C ALA A 997 8.27 -61.23 -60.25
N TRP A 998 7.04 -61.51 -60.68
CA TRP A 998 6.67 -61.49 -62.12
C TRP A 998 6.73 -60.08 -62.71
N TRP A 999 6.30 -59.06 -61.98
CA TRP A 999 6.38 -57.67 -62.45
C TRP A 999 7.83 -57.15 -62.48
N ALA A 1000 8.66 -57.52 -61.49
CA ALA A 1000 10.09 -57.20 -61.49
C ALA A 1000 10.84 -57.90 -62.64
N ALA A 1001 10.56 -59.18 -62.88
CA ALA A 1001 11.12 -59.94 -64.01
C ALA A 1001 10.64 -59.39 -65.36
N GLY A 1002 9.35 -59.02 -65.48
CA GLY A 1002 8.80 -58.37 -66.67
C GLY A 1002 9.45 -57.02 -66.96
N GLY A 1003 9.66 -56.19 -65.93
CA GLY A 1003 10.39 -54.93 -66.04
C GLY A 1003 11.84 -55.12 -66.51
N MET A 1004 12.56 -56.10 -65.96
CA MET A 1004 13.90 -56.46 -66.43
C MET A 1004 13.92 -56.99 -67.87
N ALA A 1005 12.94 -57.81 -68.27
CA ALA A 1005 12.83 -58.32 -69.64
C ALA A 1005 12.56 -57.19 -70.64
N ILE A 1006 11.71 -56.22 -70.31
CA ILE A 1006 11.44 -55.04 -71.14
C ILE A 1006 12.69 -54.15 -71.23
N ALA A 1007 13.41 -53.93 -70.13
CA ALA A 1007 14.66 -53.18 -70.14
C ALA A 1007 15.76 -53.88 -70.98
N ALA A 1008 15.90 -55.21 -70.87
CA ALA A 1008 16.83 -55.99 -71.66
C ALA A 1008 16.47 -56.01 -73.16
N ALA A 1009 15.18 -56.13 -73.50
CA ALA A 1009 14.70 -56.02 -74.87
C ALA A 1009 14.92 -54.61 -75.44
N GLY A 1010 14.69 -53.56 -74.65
CA GLY A 1010 15.01 -52.17 -75.02
C GLY A 1010 16.50 -51.95 -75.28
N ALA A 1011 17.37 -52.52 -74.43
CA ALA A 1011 18.81 -52.48 -74.62
C ALA A 1011 19.26 -53.23 -75.89
N LEU A 1012 18.73 -54.43 -76.15
CA LEU A 1012 19.00 -55.22 -77.35
C LEU A 1012 18.49 -54.53 -78.64
N LEU A 1013 17.33 -53.89 -78.60
CA LEU A 1013 16.81 -53.10 -79.73
C LEU A 1013 17.61 -51.82 -79.98
N MET A 1014 18.16 -51.19 -78.93
CA MET A 1014 19.12 -50.09 -79.09
C MET A 1014 20.47 -50.57 -79.66
N TYR A 1015 20.95 -51.75 -79.25
CA TYR A 1015 22.18 -52.33 -79.80
C TYR A 1015 22.04 -52.67 -81.29
N ARG A 1016 20.86 -53.14 -81.72
CA ARG A 1016 20.51 -53.38 -83.14
C ARG A 1016 20.22 -52.13 -83.97
N ARG A 1017 20.25 -50.92 -83.40
CA ARG A 1017 20.16 -49.64 -84.13
C ARG A 1017 21.49 -48.89 -84.23
N ARG A 1018 22.60 -49.52 -83.80
CA ARG A 1018 23.98 -49.00 -83.93
C ARG A 1018 24.95 -50.06 -84.51
N ALA A 1019 24.44 -50.89 -85.41
CA ALA A 1019 25.20 -51.79 -86.28
C ALA A 1019 24.70 -51.57 -87.72
#